data_AF-A0A6B2V9H4-F1
#
_entry.id   AF-A0A6B2V9H4-F1
#
_cell.length_a   1.000
_cell.length_b   1.000
_cell.length_c   1.000
_cell.angle_alpha   90.00
_cell.angle_beta   90.00
_cell.angle_gamma   90.00
#
_symmetry.space_group_name_H-M   'P 1'
#
loop_
_entity.id
_entity.type
_entity.pdbx_description
1 polymer ?
#
loop_
_entity_poly.entity_id
_entity_poly.type
_entity_poly.pdbx_seq_one_letter_code
_entity_poly.pdbx_strand_id
1 'polypeptide(L)'
;EVQAVVAAHPLAEGAAVVAREDVPGDVRLVAYVVTDEEDETDAAELSASVREFVAGRLPEYMVPSAVVALPELPLTSNGKLDRKALPSPEYAAAASDSSRAPVSLEEELLCQAFAQVLGLPAVGVEDDFFALGGHSLLATRLVSRIRTLLGVEVGIRELFEAPTVAGLAAQLAEAGEARAALVPLERPERVPLSYGQRRLWFIGQLEGPSQTYNSPVALKLTGRLNRQALADALRDLIVRHESLRTVFRVMDGEPYQHVLDEDEIAWELPADPIISAELPDALARISSHAFDLATEAPLKAWLFEVAPEEHVLALVVHHIAGDGWSTRPLARDVSMAYAARCEGREPGWDALPVQYADYALWQRELLGSDDDADSLMSRQVAYWRAALAGAPEELGLPFDRPRPVAASHQGHTAVFEMPSELHARMVEVARAEGVTVFMVLQAALAVTLSRLGAGTDIPIGSAIAGRTDEALDELVGCFVNTLVVRTDLSGDPSFGQVLERVRETSLAAFGHQDVPFERLVEELAPARSLARHPLFQVVLTMHNTAEATVSLPGLDVEVLPTARPAAKFDLDVMVGESYDADGAPMGVHGAVTVATDLFDPETARTLADRWVGVLDRLLAEPESRLSTVDVVDEVERDRVVVEWNDTAVELPQVSVLGLFEERVVRSPGAVAVV
;
A
#
# COMPACT_ATOMS: atom_id res chain seq x y z
N GLU A 1 -9.18 -25.95 25.66
CA GLU A 1 -9.16 -26.78 24.44
C GLU A 1 -7.84 -27.51 24.28
N VAL A 2 -6.70 -26.81 24.21
CA VAL A 2 -5.35 -27.42 24.13
C VAL A 2 -5.12 -28.56 25.14
N GLN A 3 -5.42 -28.34 26.43
CA GLN A 3 -5.28 -29.37 27.47
C GLN A 3 -6.07 -30.65 27.17
N ALA A 4 -7.27 -30.55 26.59
CA ALA A 4 -8.09 -31.72 26.28
C ALA A 4 -7.48 -32.54 25.13
N VAL A 5 -6.86 -31.86 24.16
CA VAL A 5 -6.15 -32.52 23.04
C VAL A 5 -4.86 -33.18 23.54
N VAL A 6 -4.08 -32.49 24.39
CA VAL A 6 -2.87 -33.08 25.00
C VAL A 6 -3.22 -34.29 25.89
N ALA A 7 -4.29 -34.20 26.68
CA ALA A 7 -4.75 -35.32 27.52
C ALA A 7 -5.28 -36.52 26.73
N ALA A 8 -5.60 -36.34 25.44
CA ALA A 8 -6.02 -37.42 24.55
C ALA A 8 -4.84 -38.11 23.84
N HIS A 9 -3.61 -37.66 24.08
CA HIS A 9 -2.41 -38.29 23.53
C HIS A 9 -2.23 -39.70 24.12
N PRO A 10 -1.86 -40.73 23.34
CA PRO A 10 -1.75 -42.11 23.83
C PRO A 10 -0.77 -42.33 24.99
N LEU A 11 0.25 -41.47 25.09
CA LEU A 11 1.26 -41.52 26.17
C LEU A 11 0.89 -40.64 27.39
N ALA A 12 -0.26 -39.97 27.38
CA ALA A 12 -0.65 -39.05 28.46
C ALA A 12 -1.69 -39.70 29.40
N GLU A 13 -1.31 -39.97 30.65
CA GLU A 13 -2.23 -40.38 31.72
C GLU A 13 -2.92 -39.20 32.40
N GLY A 14 -2.27 -38.03 32.34
CA GLY A 14 -2.78 -36.76 32.82
C GLY A 14 -2.08 -35.60 32.14
N ALA A 15 -2.78 -34.49 31.94
CA ALA A 15 -2.17 -33.31 31.33
C ALA A 15 -2.70 -32.00 31.93
N ALA A 16 -1.81 -31.02 32.03
CA ALA A 16 -2.14 -29.64 32.32
C ALA A 16 -1.45 -28.72 31.30
N VAL A 17 -2.17 -27.73 30.77
CA VAL A 17 -1.59 -26.71 29.88
C VAL A 17 -1.75 -25.36 30.53
N VAL A 18 -0.65 -24.60 30.58
CA VAL A 18 -0.61 -23.27 31.19
C VAL A 18 0.10 -22.28 30.27
N ALA A 19 -0.40 -21.05 30.21
CA ALA A 19 0.33 -19.93 29.66
C ALA A 19 1.34 -19.46 30.71
N ARG A 20 2.63 -19.45 30.35
CA ARG A 20 3.73 -19.00 31.20
C ARG A 20 4.43 -17.82 30.55
N GLU A 21 4.88 -16.89 31.38
CA GLU A 21 5.73 -15.77 31.00
C GLU A 21 7.02 -15.91 31.81
N ASP A 22 7.96 -16.69 31.30
CA ASP A 22 9.27 -16.90 31.96
C ASP A 22 10.29 -15.81 31.52
N VAL A 23 10.00 -15.06 30.45
CA VAL A 23 10.71 -13.84 29.98
C VAL A 23 9.67 -12.70 29.86
N PRO A 24 9.92 -11.48 30.38
CA PRO A 24 8.96 -10.38 30.32
C PRO A 24 8.51 -10.07 28.89
N GLY A 25 7.20 -10.12 28.63
CA GLY A 25 6.59 -9.87 27.31
C GLY A 25 6.49 -11.09 26.39
N ASP A 26 6.95 -12.28 26.81
CA ASP A 26 6.96 -13.50 26.01
C ASP A 26 6.08 -14.58 26.67
N VAL A 27 4.79 -14.60 26.31
CA VAL A 27 3.80 -15.53 26.86
C VAL A 27 3.73 -16.78 25.99
N ARG A 28 4.11 -17.93 26.54
CA ARG A 28 4.16 -19.22 25.83
C ARG A 28 3.25 -20.26 26.46
N LEU A 29 2.67 -21.13 25.62
CA LEU A 29 1.90 -22.28 26.08
C LEU A 29 2.85 -23.43 26.44
N VAL A 30 2.75 -23.94 27.67
CA VAL A 30 3.55 -25.08 28.14
C VAL A 30 2.61 -26.21 28.56
N ALA A 31 2.85 -27.40 28.02
CA ALA A 31 2.12 -28.62 28.37
C ALA A 31 2.93 -29.45 29.37
N TYR A 32 2.28 -29.85 30.46
CA TYR A 32 2.81 -30.78 31.44
C TYR A 32 2.06 -32.10 31.30
N VAL A 33 2.79 -33.18 31.01
CA VAL A 33 2.23 -34.49 30.71
C VAL A 33 2.71 -35.50 31.74
N VAL A 34 1.79 -36.26 32.31
CA VAL A 34 2.08 -37.42 33.15
C VAL A 34 2.12 -38.65 32.28
N THR A 35 3.23 -39.38 32.34
CA THR A 35 3.49 -40.62 31.60
C THR A 35 3.61 -41.79 32.58
N ASP A 36 3.42 -43.03 32.10
CA ASP A 36 3.63 -44.23 32.93
C ASP A 36 5.12 -44.37 33.30
N GLU A 37 5.41 -44.86 34.51
CA GLU A 37 6.80 -45.04 35.01
C GLU A 37 7.55 -46.15 34.25
N GLU A 38 6.85 -47.01 33.51
CA GLU A 38 7.44 -48.07 32.67
C GLU A 38 7.79 -47.62 31.23
N ASP A 39 7.39 -46.42 30.81
CA ASP A 39 7.71 -45.86 29.48
C ASP A 39 9.06 -45.12 29.49
N GLU A 40 10.12 -45.79 29.02
CA GLU A 40 11.47 -45.22 28.83
C GLU A 40 11.57 -44.26 27.61
N THR A 41 10.51 -43.53 27.27
CA THR A 41 10.51 -42.58 26.15
C THR A 41 11.36 -41.36 26.49
N ASP A 42 12.29 -40.98 25.62
CA ASP A 42 13.11 -39.77 25.81
C ASP A 42 12.19 -38.52 25.89
N ALA A 43 12.51 -37.58 26.79
CA ALA A 43 11.77 -36.33 26.95
C ALA A 43 11.68 -35.53 25.63
N ALA A 44 12.71 -35.60 24.77
CA ALA A 44 12.69 -34.97 23.45
C ALA A 44 11.70 -35.67 22.48
N GLU A 45 11.64 -37.00 22.51
CA GLU A 45 10.73 -37.79 21.68
C GLU A 45 9.27 -37.62 22.12
N LEU A 46 9.01 -37.59 23.43
CA LEU A 46 7.69 -37.28 23.98
C LEU A 46 7.24 -35.87 23.57
N SER A 47 8.14 -34.89 23.68
CA SER A 47 7.85 -33.51 23.30
C SER A 47 7.49 -33.38 21.83
N ALA A 48 8.27 -33.99 20.93
CA ALA A 48 7.99 -33.98 19.50
C ALA A 48 6.65 -34.66 19.17
N SER A 49 6.42 -35.84 19.74
CA SER A 49 5.21 -36.65 19.51
C SER A 49 3.93 -35.92 19.95
N VAL A 50 3.93 -35.31 21.15
CA VAL A 50 2.79 -34.54 21.65
C VAL A 50 2.55 -33.28 20.83
N ARG A 51 3.60 -32.57 20.39
CA ARG A 51 3.46 -31.37 19.56
C ARG A 51 2.90 -31.70 18.17
N GLU A 52 3.40 -32.75 17.53
CA GLU A 52 2.88 -33.24 16.23
C GLU A 52 1.40 -33.64 16.35
N PHE A 53 1.05 -34.35 17.43
CA PHE A 53 -0.33 -34.77 17.69
C PHE A 53 -1.30 -33.59 17.86
N VAL A 54 -0.85 -32.51 18.51
CA VAL A 54 -1.63 -31.27 18.67
C VAL A 54 -1.70 -30.50 17.36
N ALA A 55 -0.59 -30.37 16.63
CA ALA A 55 -0.52 -29.64 15.35
C ALA A 55 -1.43 -30.26 14.27
N GLY A 56 -1.63 -31.59 14.29
CA GLY A 56 -2.58 -32.26 13.41
C GLY A 56 -4.07 -32.02 13.74
N ARG A 57 -4.40 -31.30 14.83
CA ARG A 57 -5.77 -31.15 15.36
C ARG A 57 -6.14 -29.72 15.75
N LEU A 58 -5.15 -28.86 16.01
CA LEU A 58 -5.33 -27.46 16.39
C LEU A 58 -4.42 -26.56 15.54
N PRO A 59 -4.77 -25.27 15.37
CA PRO A 59 -3.91 -24.28 14.71
C PRO A 59 -2.53 -24.14 15.34
N GLU A 60 -1.54 -23.67 14.58
CA GLU A 60 -0.13 -23.59 14.99
C GLU A 60 0.09 -22.81 16.30
N TYR A 61 -0.60 -21.67 16.48
CA TYR A 61 -0.51 -20.86 17.70
C TYR A 61 -1.07 -21.55 18.97
N MET A 62 -1.81 -22.65 18.81
CA MET A 62 -2.33 -23.46 19.93
C MET A 62 -1.43 -24.65 20.27
N VAL A 63 -0.36 -24.89 19.50
CA VAL A 63 0.62 -25.95 19.78
C VAL A 63 1.52 -25.49 20.93
N PRO A 64 1.64 -26.27 22.03
CA PRO A 64 2.53 -25.92 23.13
C PRO A 64 3.98 -25.73 22.68
N SER A 65 4.60 -24.65 23.13
CA SER A 65 6.00 -24.30 22.86
C SER A 65 6.99 -25.22 23.59
N ALA A 66 6.55 -25.89 24.66
CA ALA A 66 7.30 -26.91 25.37
C ALA A 66 6.37 -27.97 25.98
N VAL A 67 6.87 -29.20 26.08
CA VAL A 67 6.21 -30.32 26.77
C VAL A 67 7.13 -30.84 27.86
N VAL A 68 6.65 -30.92 29.09
CA VAL A 68 7.42 -31.35 30.27
C VAL A 68 6.79 -32.62 30.83
N ALA A 69 7.56 -33.71 30.85
CA ALA A 69 7.17 -34.95 31.52
C ALA A 69 7.23 -34.77 33.04
N LEU A 70 6.18 -35.20 33.74
CA LEU A 70 6.13 -35.23 35.21
C LEU A 70 5.66 -36.61 35.69
N PRO A 71 6.19 -37.10 36.83
CA PRO A 71 5.66 -38.31 37.44
C PRO A 71 4.24 -38.11 38.02
N GLU A 72 3.91 -36.89 38.46
CA GLU A 72 2.56 -36.53 38.91
C GLU A 72 2.35 -35.01 38.80
N LEU A 73 1.11 -34.55 38.60
CA LEU A 73 0.78 -33.13 38.62
C LEU A 73 0.77 -32.60 40.08
N PRO A 74 1.52 -31.54 40.41
CA PRO A 74 1.51 -31.00 41.76
C PRO A 74 0.15 -30.39 42.10
N LEU A 75 -0.45 -30.81 43.22
CA LEU A 75 -1.74 -30.32 43.69
C LEU A 75 -1.57 -29.52 45.00
N THR A 76 -2.33 -28.43 45.13
CA THR A 76 -2.52 -27.69 46.38
C THR A 76 -3.29 -28.53 47.40
N SER A 77 -3.30 -28.12 48.68
CA SER A 77 -4.08 -28.77 49.75
C SER A 77 -5.59 -28.89 49.48
N ASN A 78 -6.11 -28.15 48.50
CA ASN A 78 -7.50 -28.15 48.07
C ASN A 78 -7.74 -28.98 46.79
N GLY A 79 -6.76 -29.78 46.35
CA GLY A 79 -6.88 -30.67 45.19
C GLY A 79 -6.85 -29.97 43.82
N LYS A 80 -6.45 -28.69 43.76
CA LYS A 80 -6.26 -27.94 42.51
C LYS A 80 -4.79 -27.92 42.10
N LEU A 81 -4.50 -27.89 40.80
CA LEU A 81 -3.15 -27.75 40.25
C LEU A 81 -2.39 -26.57 40.90
N ASP A 82 -1.23 -26.86 41.48
CA ASP A 82 -0.31 -25.87 42.01
C ASP A 82 0.63 -25.37 40.91
N ARG A 83 0.21 -24.30 40.24
CA ARG A 83 0.95 -23.70 39.13
C ARG A 83 2.33 -23.18 39.54
N LYS A 84 2.57 -22.88 40.82
CA LYS A 84 3.87 -22.39 41.30
C LYS A 84 4.88 -23.51 41.52
N ALA A 85 4.40 -24.73 41.72
CA ALA A 85 5.22 -25.92 41.89
C ALA A 85 5.58 -26.60 40.57
N LEU A 86 5.03 -26.12 39.43
CA LEU A 86 5.37 -26.64 38.11
C LEU A 86 6.80 -26.22 37.71
N PRO A 87 7.67 -27.17 37.32
CA PRO A 87 9.03 -26.85 36.92
C PRO A 87 9.04 -25.97 35.67
N SER A 88 10.02 -25.08 35.58
CA SER A 88 10.26 -24.32 34.36
C SER A 88 10.69 -25.29 33.26
N PRO A 89 10.10 -25.24 32.06
CA PRO A 89 10.57 -26.05 30.95
C PRO A 89 11.98 -25.64 30.55
N GLU A 90 12.79 -26.62 30.15
CA GLU A 90 13.94 -26.34 29.31
C GLU A 90 13.41 -26.04 27.92
N TYR A 91 13.27 -24.76 27.61
CA TYR A 91 13.01 -24.31 26.26
C TYR A 91 14.24 -24.69 25.42
N ALA A 92 14.23 -25.88 24.80
CA ALA A 92 14.89 -26.03 23.51
C ALA A 92 14.44 -24.82 22.69
N ALA A 93 15.39 -24.07 22.13
CA ALA A 93 15.21 -22.71 21.62
C ALA A 93 14.14 -22.63 20.53
N ALA A 94 12.87 -22.67 20.91
CA ALA A 94 11.71 -22.77 20.04
C ALA A 94 11.27 -21.38 19.56
N ALA A 95 12.25 -20.61 19.08
CA ALA A 95 12.08 -19.45 18.23
C ALA A 95 13.15 -19.59 17.12
N SER A 96 12.90 -20.52 16.19
CA SER A 96 13.63 -20.82 14.93
C SER A 96 13.62 -22.31 14.51
N ASP A 97 13.01 -23.21 15.30
CA ASP A 97 13.23 -24.68 15.21
C ASP A 97 12.75 -25.44 13.96
N SER A 98 12.12 -24.82 12.94
CA SER A 98 11.94 -25.47 11.62
C SER A 98 13.06 -25.14 10.64
N SER A 99 13.83 -24.09 10.91
CA SER A 99 14.86 -23.60 10.02
C SER A 99 16.24 -23.94 10.56
N ARG A 100 17.09 -24.50 9.71
CA ARG A 100 18.50 -24.75 10.04
C ARG A 100 19.21 -23.41 10.38
N ALA A 101 20.31 -23.50 11.13
CA ALA A 101 21.20 -22.36 11.32
C ALA A 101 21.86 -21.94 10.00
N PRO A 102 22.19 -20.63 9.83
CA PRO A 102 22.97 -20.18 8.68
C PRO A 102 24.34 -20.86 8.67
N VAL A 103 24.74 -21.35 7.50
CA VAL A 103 26.01 -22.09 7.31
C VAL A 103 27.07 -21.27 6.59
N SER A 104 26.71 -20.07 6.12
CA SER A 104 27.61 -19.13 5.44
C SER A 104 27.40 -17.69 5.91
N LEU A 105 28.41 -16.84 5.68
CA LEU A 105 28.33 -15.41 6.00
C LEU A 105 27.21 -14.72 5.19
N GLU A 106 26.99 -15.16 3.96
CA GLU A 106 25.91 -14.67 3.11
C GLU A 106 24.54 -14.97 3.74
N GLU A 107 24.31 -16.19 4.22
CA GLU A 107 23.07 -16.55 4.91
C GLU A 107 22.89 -15.77 6.21
N GLU A 108 23.96 -15.55 6.99
CA GLU A 108 23.89 -14.72 8.21
C GLU A 108 23.47 -13.27 7.89
N LEU A 109 24.07 -12.68 6.85
CA LEU A 109 23.76 -11.31 6.43
C LEU A 109 22.35 -11.21 5.83
N LEU A 110 21.89 -12.22 5.09
CA LEU A 110 20.53 -12.29 4.57
C LEU A 110 19.50 -12.44 5.68
N CYS A 111 19.71 -13.32 6.66
CA CYS A 111 18.85 -13.42 7.85
C CYS A 111 18.72 -12.07 8.58
N GLN A 112 19.82 -11.34 8.74
CA GLN A 112 19.81 -10.00 9.34
C GLN A 112 19.04 -8.99 8.49
N ALA A 113 19.22 -9.02 7.16
CA ALA A 113 18.50 -8.14 6.25
C ALA A 113 16.98 -8.41 6.27
N PHE A 114 16.57 -9.68 6.23
CA PHE A 114 15.17 -10.09 6.36
C PHE A 114 14.57 -9.61 7.68
N ALA A 115 15.23 -9.91 8.81
CA ALA A 115 14.76 -9.51 10.14
C ALA A 115 14.62 -7.99 10.26
N GLN A 116 15.60 -7.21 9.80
CA GLN A 116 15.55 -5.75 9.83
C GLN A 116 14.40 -5.19 8.98
N VAL A 117 14.20 -5.71 7.78
CA VAL A 117 13.17 -5.23 6.86
C VAL A 117 11.77 -5.59 7.34
N LEU A 118 11.59 -6.80 7.87
CA LEU A 118 10.31 -7.28 8.41
C LEU A 118 10.02 -6.75 9.82
N GLY A 119 10.99 -6.11 10.48
CA GLY A 119 10.87 -5.66 11.86
C GLY A 119 10.81 -6.80 12.89
N LEU A 120 11.35 -7.97 12.53
CA LEU A 120 11.36 -9.16 13.37
C LEU A 120 12.68 -9.26 14.17
N PRO A 121 12.67 -9.89 15.36
CA PRO A 121 13.88 -10.06 16.16
C PRO A 121 14.91 -10.98 15.50
N ALA A 122 14.44 -12.00 14.77
CA ALA A 122 15.26 -12.93 14.01
C ALA A 122 14.43 -13.57 12.89
N VAL A 123 15.11 -14.04 11.84
CA VAL A 123 14.53 -14.80 10.72
C VAL A 123 15.43 -15.98 10.42
N GLY A 124 14.87 -17.18 10.32
CA GLY A 124 15.54 -18.41 9.95
C GLY A 124 15.85 -18.48 8.45
N VAL A 125 16.81 -19.32 8.06
CA VAL A 125 17.20 -19.46 6.65
C VAL A 125 16.11 -20.05 5.74
N GLU A 126 15.21 -20.86 6.27
CA GLU A 126 14.10 -21.48 5.53
C GLU A 126 12.78 -20.71 5.69
N ASP A 127 12.80 -19.58 6.40
CA ASP A 127 11.61 -18.76 6.59
C ASP A 127 11.29 -17.99 5.30
N ASP A 128 10.06 -18.11 4.85
CA ASP A 128 9.56 -17.44 3.65
C ASP A 128 9.27 -15.97 3.93
N PHE A 129 9.87 -15.07 3.15
CA PHE A 129 9.74 -13.62 3.28
C PHE A 129 8.29 -13.14 3.29
N PHE A 130 7.45 -13.68 2.39
CA PHE A 130 6.06 -13.26 2.22
C PHE A 130 5.17 -13.90 3.29
N ALA A 131 5.50 -15.11 3.75
CA ALA A 131 4.83 -15.75 4.88
C ALA A 131 5.06 -14.99 6.20
N LEU A 132 6.20 -14.31 6.33
CA LEU A 132 6.54 -13.45 7.47
C LEU A 132 5.97 -12.02 7.37
N GLY A 133 5.01 -11.78 6.48
CA GLY A 133 4.39 -10.46 6.29
C GLY A 133 5.14 -9.54 5.31
N GLY A 134 6.11 -10.06 4.57
CA GLY A 134 6.76 -9.36 3.48
C GLY A 134 5.78 -9.01 2.36
N HIS A 135 5.86 -7.79 1.84
CA HIS A 135 5.10 -7.34 0.67
C HIS A 135 6.04 -6.62 -0.32
N SER A 136 5.56 -6.28 -1.52
CA SER A 136 6.40 -5.77 -2.63
C SER A 136 7.27 -4.56 -2.26
N LEU A 137 6.80 -3.72 -1.32
CA LEU A 137 7.58 -2.58 -0.83
C LEU A 137 8.73 -3.01 0.08
N LEU A 138 8.47 -3.93 1.02
CA LEU A 138 9.52 -4.52 1.86
C LEU A 138 10.49 -5.34 1.00
N ALA A 139 10.00 -6.05 -0.02
CA ALA A 139 10.83 -6.75 -0.99
C ALA A 139 11.81 -5.80 -1.71
N THR A 140 11.34 -4.62 -2.13
CA THR A 140 12.19 -3.60 -2.75
C THR A 140 13.26 -3.09 -1.77
N ARG A 141 12.88 -2.86 -0.50
CA ARG A 141 13.85 -2.50 0.57
C ARG A 141 14.86 -3.60 0.82
N LEU A 142 14.41 -4.85 0.88
CA LEU A 142 15.26 -6.02 1.08
C LEU A 142 16.29 -6.14 -0.04
N VAL A 143 15.86 -6.05 -1.30
CA VAL A 143 16.76 -6.06 -2.46
C VAL A 143 17.79 -4.93 -2.37
N SER A 144 17.37 -3.70 -2.05
CA SER A 144 18.30 -2.58 -1.87
C SER A 144 19.30 -2.84 -0.73
N ARG A 145 18.83 -3.41 0.38
CA ARG A 145 19.67 -3.71 1.55
C ARG A 145 20.68 -4.82 1.25
N ILE A 146 20.26 -5.86 0.55
CA ILE A 146 21.13 -6.94 0.07
C ILE A 146 22.24 -6.36 -0.81
N ARG A 147 21.90 -5.45 -1.73
CA ARG A 147 22.89 -4.77 -2.57
C ARG A 147 23.95 -4.05 -1.75
N THR A 148 23.54 -3.27 -0.75
CA THR A 148 24.48 -2.55 0.12
C THR A 148 25.39 -3.51 0.90
N LEU A 149 24.81 -4.56 1.49
CA LEU A 149 25.54 -5.46 2.39
C LEU A 149 26.47 -6.42 1.66
N LEU A 150 26.05 -6.93 0.50
CA LEU A 150 26.73 -8.00 -0.22
C LEU A 150 27.37 -7.56 -1.55
N GLY A 151 27.03 -6.38 -2.06
CA GLY A 151 27.58 -5.87 -3.33
C GLY A 151 27.09 -6.62 -4.57
N VAL A 152 25.91 -7.25 -4.48
CA VAL A 152 25.28 -8.05 -5.55
C VAL A 152 23.90 -7.49 -5.90
N GLU A 153 23.52 -7.53 -7.17
CA GLU A 153 22.16 -7.15 -7.59
C GLU A 153 21.26 -8.38 -7.56
N VAL A 154 20.15 -8.30 -6.81
CA VAL A 154 19.11 -9.32 -6.77
C VAL A 154 17.83 -8.74 -7.37
N GLY A 155 17.24 -9.43 -8.34
CA GLY A 155 15.96 -9.03 -8.91
C GLY A 155 14.80 -9.27 -7.93
N ILE A 156 13.76 -8.42 -7.96
CA ILE A 156 12.52 -8.71 -7.21
C ILE A 156 11.93 -10.06 -7.63
N ARG A 157 12.05 -10.42 -8.92
CA ARG A 157 11.61 -11.72 -9.43
C ARG A 157 12.34 -12.89 -8.73
N GLU A 158 13.64 -12.79 -8.52
CA GLU A 158 14.45 -13.81 -7.86
C GLU A 158 13.97 -14.04 -6.42
N LEU A 159 13.66 -12.97 -5.68
CA LEU A 159 13.05 -13.05 -4.34
C LEU A 159 11.66 -13.73 -4.37
N PHE A 160 10.85 -13.56 -5.43
CA PHE A 160 9.58 -14.28 -5.56
C PHE A 160 9.73 -15.74 -5.98
N GLU A 161 10.82 -16.09 -6.68
CA GLU A 161 11.13 -17.46 -7.11
C GLU A 161 11.82 -18.26 -5.98
N ALA A 162 12.59 -17.57 -5.14
CA ALA A 162 13.32 -18.13 -4.01
C ALA A 162 13.10 -17.26 -2.75
N PRO A 163 11.90 -17.33 -2.13
CA PRO A 163 11.48 -16.42 -1.05
C PRO A 163 12.13 -16.66 0.31
N THR A 164 12.98 -17.68 0.44
CA THR A 164 13.72 -17.99 1.66
C THR A 164 15.16 -17.51 1.56
N VAL A 165 15.80 -17.21 2.69
CA VAL A 165 17.23 -16.86 2.73
C VAL A 165 18.10 -17.93 2.08
N ALA A 166 17.82 -19.22 2.34
CA ALA A 166 18.52 -20.34 1.73
C ALA A 166 18.37 -20.36 0.20
N GLY A 167 17.15 -20.10 -0.28
CA GLY A 167 16.86 -20.01 -1.71
C GLY A 167 17.61 -18.86 -2.38
N LEU A 168 17.55 -17.65 -1.79
CA LEU A 168 18.28 -16.49 -2.27
C LEU A 168 19.79 -16.70 -2.25
N ALA A 169 20.34 -17.21 -1.15
CA ALA A 169 21.78 -17.48 -1.02
C ALA A 169 22.28 -18.42 -2.13
N ALA A 170 21.48 -19.42 -2.53
CA ALA A 170 21.82 -20.30 -3.64
C ALA A 170 21.86 -19.59 -5.00
N GLN A 171 21.04 -18.55 -5.19
CA GLN A 171 21.00 -17.76 -6.43
C GLN A 171 22.07 -16.66 -6.46
N LEU A 172 22.55 -16.19 -5.30
CA LEU A 172 23.59 -15.16 -5.23
C LEU A 172 24.91 -15.54 -5.92
N ALA A 173 25.20 -16.84 -6.06
CA ALA A 173 26.39 -17.32 -6.78
C ALA A 173 26.37 -16.99 -8.28
N GLU A 174 25.20 -16.74 -8.86
CA GLU A 174 24.99 -16.37 -10.26
C GLU A 174 24.57 -14.90 -10.43
N ALA A 175 24.48 -14.14 -9.33
CA ALA A 175 24.06 -12.74 -9.33
C ALA A 175 25.06 -11.84 -10.06
N GLY A 176 24.53 -10.85 -10.79
CA GLY A 176 25.33 -9.85 -11.49
C GLY A 176 26.03 -8.86 -10.54
N GLU A 177 27.01 -8.13 -11.07
CA GLU A 177 27.61 -7.00 -10.34
C GLU A 177 26.53 -5.97 -9.95
N ALA A 178 26.60 -5.49 -8.71
CA ALA A 178 25.71 -4.44 -8.21
C ALA A 178 25.75 -3.18 -9.08
N ARG A 179 24.58 -2.53 -9.23
CA ARG A 179 24.53 -1.18 -9.84
C ARG A 179 25.36 -0.18 -9.03
N ALA A 180 25.77 0.91 -9.67
CA ALA A 180 26.50 1.99 -9.02
C ALA A 180 25.69 2.56 -7.83
N ALA A 181 26.31 2.59 -6.65
CA ALA A 181 25.70 3.14 -5.44
C ALA A 181 25.43 4.64 -5.57
N LEU A 182 24.35 5.12 -4.94
CA LEU A 182 24.07 6.54 -4.88
C LEU A 182 25.00 7.22 -3.86
N VAL A 183 25.87 8.09 -4.35
CA VAL A 183 26.82 8.88 -3.56
C VAL A 183 26.69 10.37 -3.91
N PRO A 184 27.21 11.30 -3.09
CA PRO A 184 27.27 12.71 -3.46
C PRO A 184 28.02 12.90 -4.78
N LEU A 185 27.44 13.70 -5.68
CA LEU A 185 28.00 13.94 -7.02
C LEU A 185 28.43 15.40 -7.18
N GLU A 186 29.41 15.64 -8.06
CA GLU A 186 29.77 17.01 -8.45
C GLU A 186 28.60 17.63 -9.24
N ARG A 187 28.03 18.69 -8.68
CA ARG A 187 26.86 19.34 -9.27
C ARG A 187 27.28 20.28 -10.39
N PRO A 188 26.70 20.15 -11.60
CA PRO A 188 26.85 21.19 -12.61
C PRO A 188 26.18 22.49 -12.14
N GLU A 189 26.52 23.61 -12.78
CA GLU A 189 25.88 24.91 -12.51
C GLU A 189 24.35 24.86 -12.65
N ARG A 190 23.86 24.00 -13.55
CA ARG A 190 22.44 23.75 -13.79
C ARG A 190 22.12 22.29 -13.55
N VAL A 191 21.68 21.96 -12.34
CA VAL A 191 21.27 20.60 -12.00
C VAL A 191 19.96 20.27 -12.74
N PRO A 192 19.89 19.20 -13.54
CA PRO A 192 18.65 18.87 -14.24
C PRO A 192 17.58 18.38 -13.25
N LEU A 193 16.30 18.58 -13.57
CA LEU A 193 15.18 17.99 -12.80
C LEU A 193 15.27 16.47 -12.83
N SER A 194 14.92 15.74 -11.77
CA SER A 194 14.64 14.29 -11.93
C SER A 194 13.53 14.06 -12.97
N TYR A 195 13.37 12.84 -13.48
CA TYR A 195 12.29 12.58 -14.43
C TYR A 195 10.90 12.76 -13.79
N GLY A 196 10.74 12.43 -12.50
CA GLY A 196 9.51 12.70 -11.74
C GLY A 196 9.23 14.19 -11.61
N GLN A 197 10.26 14.99 -11.32
CA GLN A 197 10.11 16.46 -11.30
C GLN A 197 9.79 17.02 -12.69
N ARG A 198 10.42 16.51 -13.76
CA ARG A 198 10.19 16.95 -15.14
C ARG A 198 8.73 16.72 -15.56
N ARG A 199 8.13 15.58 -15.18
CA ARG A 199 6.69 15.31 -15.35
C ARG A 199 5.82 16.37 -14.70
N LEU A 200 6.01 16.60 -13.40
CA LEU A 200 5.18 17.55 -12.65
C LEU A 200 5.36 18.98 -13.14
N TRP A 201 6.59 19.36 -13.51
CA TRP A 201 6.86 20.64 -14.13
C TRP A 201 6.15 20.78 -15.48
N PHE A 202 6.19 19.75 -16.34
CA PHE A 202 5.50 19.76 -17.64
C PHE A 202 3.98 19.89 -17.48
N ILE A 203 3.39 19.14 -16.54
CA ILE A 203 1.96 19.27 -16.20
C ILE A 203 1.63 20.70 -15.76
N GLY A 204 2.46 21.29 -14.89
CA GLY A 204 2.30 22.68 -14.46
C GLY A 204 2.43 23.70 -15.61
N GLN A 205 3.25 23.44 -16.63
CA GLN A 205 3.30 24.27 -17.84
C GLN A 205 2.05 24.13 -18.72
N LEU A 206 1.46 22.92 -18.74
CA LEU A 206 0.30 22.61 -19.55
C LEU A 206 -1.00 23.14 -18.95
N GLU A 207 -1.17 23.00 -17.64
CA GLU A 207 -2.38 23.39 -16.89
C GLU A 207 -2.29 24.83 -16.32
N GLY A 208 -1.06 25.34 -16.13
CA GLY A 208 -0.78 26.50 -15.30
C GLY A 208 -0.66 26.14 -13.81
N PRO A 209 -0.32 27.12 -12.94
CA PRO A 209 -0.29 26.91 -11.49
C PRO A 209 -1.66 26.41 -10.97
N SER A 210 -1.65 25.25 -10.33
CA SER A 210 -2.87 24.59 -9.82
C SER A 210 -2.60 23.84 -8.51
N GLN A 211 -3.68 23.46 -7.82
CA GLN A 211 -3.63 22.69 -6.57
C GLN A 211 -3.54 21.16 -6.79
N THR A 212 -3.58 20.69 -8.04
CA THR A 212 -3.77 19.27 -8.39
C THR A 212 -2.73 18.35 -7.75
N TYR A 213 -1.51 18.85 -7.57
CA TYR A 213 -0.39 18.13 -6.98
C TYR A 213 0.06 18.71 -5.64
N ASN A 214 -0.86 19.33 -4.89
CA ASN A 214 -0.61 19.67 -3.50
C ASN A 214 -0.82 18.46 -2.59
N SER A 215 -0.01 18.38 -1.53
CA SER A 215 -0.14 17.43 -0.43
C SER A 215 -0.36 18.21 0.88
N PRO A 216 -1.62 18.64 1.16
CA PRO A 216 -1.93 19.40 2.35
C PRO A 216 -2.02 18.50 3.60
N VAL A 217 -1.51 18.99 4.72
CA VAL A 217 -1.63 18.38 6.05
C VAL A 217 -2.15 19.44 7.01
N ALA A 218 -3.14 19.09 7.83
CA ALA A 218 -3.63 19.94 8.91
C ALA A 218 -3.49 19.21 10.24
N LEU A 219 -2.86 19.84 11.22
CA LEU A 219 -2.63 19.29 12.56
C LEU A 219 -3.32 20.19 13.58
N LYS A 220 -4.29 19.66 14.32
CA LYS A 220 -4.80 20.29 15.53
C LYS A 220 -3.78 20.09 16.65
N LEU A 221 -3.39 21.19 17.27
CA LEU A 221 -2.41 21.26 18.35
C LEU A 221 -3.10 21.77 19.62
N THR A 222 -3.24 20.91 20.62
CA THR A 222 -3.87 21.25 21.89
C THR A 222 -2.82 21.30 23.00
N GLY A 223 -2.70 22.44 23.68
CA GLY A 223 -1.75 22.67 24.77
C GLY A 223 -0.93 23.96 24.61
N ARG A 224 0.22 24.01 25.28
CA ARG A 224 1.08 25.20 25.33
C ARG A 224 2.09 25.20 24.19
N LEU A 225 1.70 25.80 23.07
CA LEU A 225 2.54 25.91 21.88
C LEU A 225 3.65 26.96 22.05
N ASN A 226 4.91 26.55 21.85
CA ASN A 226 6.02 27.49 21.63
C ASN A 226 6.10 27.87 20.15
N ARG A 227 5.46 28.98 19.79
CA ARG A 227 5.31 29.41 18.38
C ARG A 227 6.66 29.67 17.69
N GLN A 228 7.60 30.30 18.40
CA GLN A 228 8.92 30.56 17.83
C GLN A 228 9.68 29.26 17.58
N ALA A 229 9.64 28.32 18.54
CA ALA A 229 10.27 27.02 18.35
C ALA A 229 9.67 26.23 17.18
N LEU A 230 8.36 26.35 16.94
CA LEU A 230 7.72 25.73 15.78
C LEU A 230 8.16 26.39 14.46
N ALA A 231 8.21 27.72 14.40
CA ALA A 231 8.69 28.45 13.23
C ALA A 231 10.15 28.09 12.91
N ASP A 232 11.01 28.05 13.93
CA ASP A 232 12.42 27.68 13.80
C ASP A 232 12.59 26.22 13.39
N ALA A 233 11.78 25.30 13.95
CA ALA A 233 11.83 23.89 13.60
C ALA A 233 11.44 23.62 12.14
N LEU A 234 10.44 24.33 11.62
CA LEU A 234 10.08 24.24 10.19
C LEU A 234 11.17 24.88 9.32
N ARG A 235 11.83 25.95 9.77
CA ARG A 235 13.00 26.51 9.06
C ARG A 235 14.15 25.50 9.00
N ASP A 236 14.44 24.81 10.09
CA ASP A 236 15.49 23.78 10.14
C ASP A 236 15.21 22.64 9.15
N LEU A 237 13.95 22.25 9.02
CA LEU A 237 13.50 21.24 8.06
C LEU A 237 13.75 21.68 6.60
N ILE A 238 13.46 22.93 6.27
CA ILE A 238 13.68 23.51 4.94
C ILE A 238 15.17 23.59 4.61
N VAL A 239 16.00 23.92 5.60
CA VAL A 239 17.46 23.95 5.43
C VAL A 239 18.00 22.53 5.20
N ARG A 240 17.56 21.56 6.00
CA ARG A 240 17.98 20.15 5.95
C ARG A 240 17.66 19.48 4.61
N HIS A 241 16.45 19.67 4.10
CA HIS A 241 15.96 19.03 2.89
C HIS A 241 15.94 20.02 1.72
N GLU A 242 16.96 19.96 0.86
CA GLU A 242 17.12 20.89 -0.27
C GLU A 242 15.88 20.96 -1.18
N SER A 243 15.16 19.85 -1.34
CA SER A 243 13.93 19.76 -2.13
C SER A 243 12.85 20.76 -1.68
N LEU A 244 12.76 21.06 -0.38
CA LEU A 244 11.79 22.01 0.18
C LEU A 244 12.11 23.47 -0.11
N ARG A 245 13.34 23.78 -0.52
CA ARG A 245 13.84 25.12 -0.91
C ARG A 245 14.33 25.19 -2.36
N THR A 246 13.90 24.26 -3.20
CA THR A 246 14.27 24.22 -4.61
C THR A 246 13.20 24.88 -5.46
N VAL A 247 13.59 25.83 -6.31
CA VAL A 247 12.76 26.39 -7.38
C VAL A 247 13.21 25.87 -8.75
N PHE A 248 12.32 25.90 -9.73
CA PHE A 248 12.48 25.27 -11.04
C PHE A 248 12.53 26.34 -12.14
N ARG A 249 13.74 26.81 -12.45
CA ARG A 249 13.96 27.87 -13.45
C ARG A 249 14.16 27.28 -14.83
N VAL A 250 13.93 28.09 -15.86
CA VAL A 250 14.12 27.72 -17.26
C VAL A 250 15.25 28.55 -17.85
N MET A 251 16.18 27.89 -18.54
CA MET A 251 17.19 28.56 -19.36
C MET A 251 17.35 27.84 -20.68
N ASP A 252 17.39 28.59 -21.78
CA ASP A 252 17.51 28.04 -23.14
C ASP A 252 16.42 27.00 -23.49
N GLY A 253 15.24 27.11 -22.86
CA GLY A 253 14.11 26.19 -23.05
C GLY A 253 14.13 24.95 -22.15
N GLU A 254 15.20 24.73 -21.38
CA GLU A 254 15.33 23.58 -20.48
C GLU A 254 15.13 23.97 -19.00
N PRO A 255 14.31 23.22 -18.24
CA PRO A 255 14.17 23.43 -16.81
C PRO A 255 15.36 22.86 -16.04
N TYR A 256 15.76 23.55 -14.97
CA TYR A 256 16.79 23.10 -14.03
C TYR A 256 16.40 23.41 -12.57
N GLN A 257 16.94 22.62 -11.66
CA GLN A 257 16.77 22.79 -10.21
C GLN A 257 17.69 23.92 -9.75
N HIS A 258 17.11 24.90 -9.06
CA HIS A 258 17.84 25.96 -8.39
C HIS A 258 17.52 25.87 -6.89
N VAL A 259 18.43 25.25 -6.15
CA VAL A 259 18.37 25.16 -4.70
C VAL A 259 18.73 26.54 -4.14
N LEU A 260 17.82 27.17 -3.39
CA LEU A 260 18.03 28.49 -2.79
C LEU A 260 19.01 28.40 -1.63
N ASP A 261 20.00 29.29 -1.56
CA ASP A 261 20.93 29.33 -0.42
C ASP A 261 20.20 29.71 0.89
N GLU A 262 20.78 29.41 2.05
CA GLU A 262 20.10 29.59 3.35
C GLU A 262 19.66 31.03 3.64
N ASP A 263 20.38 32.02 3.13
CA ASP A 263 20.07 33.45 3.23
C ASP A 263 19.01 33.91 2.22
N GLU A 264 18.77 33.14 1.16
CA GLU A 264 17.71 33.36 0.18
C GLU A 264 16.36 32.75 0.62
N ILE A 265 16.35 31.91 1.66
CA ILE A 265 15.12 31.31 2.21
C ILE A 265 14.25 32.38 2.87
N ALA A 266 13.25 32.87 2.14
CA ALA A 266 12.19 33.71 2.68
C ALA A 266 11.16 32.85 3.43
N TRP A 267 11.42 32.54 4.71
CA TRP A 267 10.54 31.73 5.56
C TRP A 267 9.94 32.53 6.71
N GLU A 268 8.61 32.46 6.84
CA GLU A 268 7.85 32.95 7.98
C GLU A 268 6.71 31.97 8.27
N LEU A 269 6.35 31.81 9.55
CA LEU A 269 5.15 31.08 9.96
C LEU A 269 4.11 32.10 10.42
N PRO A 270 3.21 32.56 9.53
CA PRO A 270 2.16 33.49 9.90
C PRO A 270 1.22 32.84 10.92
N ALA A 271 0.79 33.64 11.90
CA ALA A 271 -0.11 33.22 12.97
C ALA A 271 -1.37 34.10 12.95
N ASP A 272 -2.49 33.53 12.52
CA ASP A 272 -3.74 34.24 12.30
C ASP A 272 -4.82 33.78 13.30
N PRO A 273 -5.41 34.69 14.09
CA PRO A 273 -6.60 34.39 14.88
C PRO A 273 -7.77 33.98 13.97
N ILE A 274 -8.46 32.89 14.31
CA ILE A 274 -9.62 32.42 13.55
C ILE A 274 -10.70 31.86 14.48
N ILE A 275 -11.97 32.04 14.12
CA ILE A 275 -13.05 31.34 14.82
C ILE A 275 -13.23 29.94 14.22
N SER A 276 -13.59 28.96 15.06
CA SER A 276 -13.74 27.56 14.65
C SER A 276 -14.65 27.35 13.42
N ALA A 277 -15.70 28.17 13.27
CA ALA A 277 -16.63 28.10 12.13
C ALA A 277 -15.99 28.47 10.78
N GLU A 278 -14.92 29.26 10.76
CA GLU A 278 -14.24 29.72 9.53
C GLU A 278 -13.03 28.84 9.16
N LEU A 279 -12.59 27.97 10.07
CA LEU A 279 -11.43 27.10 9.90
C LEU A 279 -11.55 26.19 8.65
N PRO A 280 -12.70 25.52 8.37
CA PRO A 280 -12.81 24.67 7.19
C PRO A 280 -12.55 25.42 5.88
N ASP A 281 -13.09 26.64 5.74
CA ASP A 281 -12.89 27.47 4.55
C ASP A 281 -11.44 27.96 4.45
N ALA A 282 -10.79 28.25 5.58
CA ALA A 282 -9.38 28.63 5.61
C ALA A 282 -8.47 27.46 5.19
N LEU A 283 -8.72 26.25 5.70
CA LEU A 283 -8.00 25.04 5.30
C LEU A 283 -8.20 24.71 3.82
N ALA A 284 -9.42 24.91 3.29
CA ALA A 284 -9.69 24.75 1.86
C ALA A 284 -8.89 25.74 1.01
N ARG A 285 -8.84 27.03 1.40
CA ARG A 285 -8.04 28.04 0.70
C ARG A 285 -6.56 27.69 0.68
N ILE A 286 -6.02 27.24 1.80
CA ILE A 286 -4.62 26.84 1.90
C ILE A 286 -4.33 25.61 1.03
N SER A 287 -5.19 24.59 1.13
CA SER A 287 -5.07 23.38 0.30
C SER A 287 -5.11 23.71 -1.20
N SER A 288 -5.80 24.78 -1.57
CA SER A 288 -5.89 25.29 -2.94
C SER A 288 -4.75 26.21 -3.40
N HIS A 289 -3.69 26.42 -2.59
CA HIS A 289 -2.58 27.29 -2.97
C HIS A 289 -1.92 26.84 -4.27
N ALA A 290 -1.86 27.72 -5.27
CA ALA A 290 -1.25 27.43 -6.56
C ALA A 290 0.21 27.91 -6.54
N PHE A 291 1.15 26.99 -6.42
CA PHE A 291 2.58 27.30 -6.41
C PHE A 291 3.07 27.78 -7.78
N ASP A 292 3.76 28.92 -7.81
CA ASP A 292 4.61 29.27 -8.96
C ASP A 292 5.99 28.66 -8.75
N LEU A 293 6.17 27.43 -9.23
CA LEU A 293 7.40 26.65 -9.06
C LEU A 293 8.65 27.31 -9.65
N ALA A 294 8.53 28.35 -10.49
CA ALA A 294 9.68 29.08 -11.01
C ALA A 294 10.30 30.05 -9.99
N THR A 295 9.51 30.54 -9.05
CA THR A 295 9.90 31.61 -8.11
C THR A 295 9.61 31.29 -6.64
N GLU A 296 8.72 30.33 -6.38
CA GLU A 296 8.24 29.97 -5.05
C GLU A 296 8.70 28.57 -4.67
N ALA A 297 9.28 28.45 -3.48
CA ALA A 297 9.65 27.15 -2.91
C ALA A 297 8.38 26.29 -2.68
N PRO A 298 8.45 24.97 -2.90
CA PRO A 298 7.30 24.05 -2.91
C PRO A 298 6.78 23.68 -1.50
N LEU A 299 6.85 24.62 -0.56
CA LEU A 299 6.39 24.47 0.82
C LEU A 299 5.78 25.76 1.35
N LYS A 300 4.62 25.67 1.99
CA LYS A 300 4.02 26.75 2.79
C LYS A 300 3.42 26.22 4.08
N ALA A 301 3.45 27.05 5.12
CA ALA A 301 2.80 26.77 6.39
C ALA A 301 2.00 27.98 6.90
N TRP A 302 0.93 27.69 7.63
CA TRP A 302 0.11 28.67 8.34
C TRP A 302 -0.24 28.13 9.72
N LEU A 303 -0.22 29.01 10.72
CA LEU A 303 -0.68 28.68 12.06
C LEU A 303 -1.98 29.45 12.34
N PHE A 304 -3.04 28.71 12.64
CA PHE A 304 -4.31 29.28 13.06
C PHE A 304 -4.46 29.22 14.57
N GLU A 305 -4.86 30.33 15.18
CA GLU A 305 -5.12 30.42 16.62
C GLU A 305 -6.63 30.38 16.87
N VAL A 306 -7.14 29.20 17.26
CA VAL A 306 -8.58 28.97 17.48
C VAL A 306 -8.97 29.37 18.90
N ALA A 307 -8.13 29.05 19.88
CA ALA A 307 -8.27 29.41 21.29
C ALA A 307 -6.88 29.52 21.96
N PRO A 308 -6.76 30.00 23.21
CA PRO A 308 -5.45 30.19 23.85
C PRO A 308 -4.54 28.96 23.91
N GLU A 309 -5.12 27.76 24.00
CA GLU A 309 -4.39 26.48 23.99
C GLU A 309 -4.84 25.57 22.84
N GLU A 310 -5.54 26.10 21.82
CA GLU A 310 -5.99 25.34 20.65
C GLU A 310 -5.54 26.05 19.37
N HIS A 311 -4.69 25.37 18.61
CA HIS A 311 -4.12 25.88 17.37
C HIS A 311 -4.28 24.86 16.25
N VAL A 312 -4.22 25.31 15.00
CA VAL A 312 -4.17 24.42 13.84
C VAL A 312 -3.00 24.81 12.96
N LEU A 313 -2.04 23.91 12.79
CA LEU A 313 -0.95 24.04 11.83
C LEU A 313 -1.40 23.44 10.50
N ALA A 314 -1.47 24.26 9.46
CA ALA A 314 -1.70 23.81 8.08
C ALA A 314 -0.39 23.90 7.30
N LEU A 315 0.03 22.80 6.69
CA LEU A 315 1.21 22.68 5.84
C LEU A 315 0.77 22.25 4.45
N VAL A 316 1.35 22.84 3.40
CA VAL A 316 1.16 22.37 2.03
C VAL A 316 2.51 22.19 1.39
N VAL A 317 2.79 20.96 0.98
CA VAL A 317 3.96 20.60 0.18
C VAL A 317 3.48 20.33 -1.24
N HIS A 318 4.16 20.89 -2.25
CA HIS A 318 3.91 20.48 -3.63
C HIS A 318 4.58 19.12 -3.89
N HIS A 319 3.90 18.20 -4.58
CA HIS A 319 4.34 16.82 -4.79
C HIS A 319 5.68 16.71 -5.55
N ILE A 320 6.14 17.80 -6.16
CA ILE A 320 7.46 17.91 -6.81
C ILE A 320 8.64 17.86 -5.81
N ALA A 321 8.39 18.18 -4.54
CA ALA A 321 9.39 18.20 -3.48
C ALA A 321 9.19 17.12 -2.41
N GLY A 322 8.08 16.40 -2.45
CA GLY A 322 7.78 15.33 -1.49
C GLY A 322 6.74 14.37 -2.03
N ASP A 323 6.80 13.13 -1.56
CA ASP A 323 5.85 12.06 -1.88
C ASP A 323 5.29 11.40 -0.62
N GLY A 324 4.44 10.39 -0.78
CA GLY A 324 3.84 9.67 0.36
C GLY A 324 4.90 9.11 1.33
N TRP A 325 6.05 8.67 0.83
CA TRP A 325 7.15 8.18 1.66
C TRP A 325 7.81 9.28 2.49
N SER A 326 7.90 10.48 1.90
CA SER A 326 8.53 11.65 2.53
C SER A 326 7.80 12.10 3.80
N THR A 327 6.53 11.68 3.99
CA THR A 327 5.73 12.06 5.17
C THR A 327 6.34 11.61 6.50
N ARG A 328 6.95 10.42 6.56
CA ARG A 328 7.56 9.89 7.78
C ARG A 328 8.86 10.62 8.16
N PRO A 329 9.85 10.79 7.26
CA PRO A 329 11.01 11.64 7.53
C PRO A 329 10.62 13.08 7.91
N LEU A 330 9.63 13.68 7.23
CA LEU A 330 9.11 15.01 7.58
C LEU A 330 8.56 15.06 9.01
N ALA A 331 7.71 14.10 9.39
CA ALA A 331 7.11 14.04 10.72
C ALA A 331 8.15 13.82 11.83
N ARG A 332 9.12 12.92 11.60
CA ARG A 332 10.23 12.70 12.54
C ARG A 332 11.05 13.99 12.72
N ASP A 333 11.47 14.58 11.60
CA ASP A 333 12.40 15.70 11.63
C ASP A 333 11.75 16.95 12.26
N VAL A 334 10.47 17.23 11.99
CA VAL A 334 9.77 18.33 12.67
C VAL A 334 9.63 18.08 14.19
N SER A 335 9.36 16.84 14.60
CA SER A 335 9.31 16.46 16.02
C SER A 335 10.64 16.66 16.74
N MET A 336 11.73 16.17 16.13
CA MET A 336 13.08 16.32 16.66
C MET A 336 13.49 17.79 16.74
N ALA A 337 13.22 18.57 15.69
CA ALA A 337 13.56 19.97 15.62
C ALA A 337 12.77 20.82 16.61
N TYR A 338 11.46 20.59 16.73
CA TYR A 338 10.61 21.32 17.68
C TYR A 338 11.02 21.03 19.14
N ALA A 339 11.34 19.78 19.48
CA ALA A 339 11.85 19.43 20.80
C ALA A 339 13.18 20.15 21.10
N ALA A 340 14.11 20.17 20.14
CA ALA A 340 15.39 20.88 20.28
C ALA A 340 15.22 22.39 20.46
N ARG A 341 14.36 23.01 19.64
CA ARG A 341 14.11 24.46 19.68
C ARG A 341 13.36 24.88 20.93
N CYS A 342 12.50 24.03 21.49
CA CYS A 342 11.90 24.26 22.82
C CYS A 342 12.95 24.35 23.94
N GLU A 343 14.07 23.66 23.79
CA GLU A 343 15.21 23.70 24.72
C GLU A 343 16.24 24.80 24.38
N GLY A 344 16.00 25.58 23.33
CA GLY A 344 16.90 26.67 22.90
C GLY A 344 18.18 26.18 22.21
N ARG A 345 18.18 24.98 21.64
CA ARG A 345 19.30 24.41 20.88
C ARG A 345 18.91 24.06 19.46
N GLU A 346 19.92 23.86 18.61
CA GLU A 346 19.73 23.34 17.26
C GLU A 346 19.41 21.83 17.26
N PRO A 347 18.74 21.32 16.22
CA PRO A 347 18.49 19.88 16.09
C PRO A 347 19.80 19.10 15.93
N GLY A 348 19.96 18.01 16.68
CA GLY A 348 21.17 17.18 16.69
C GLY A 348 21.05 15.95 15.77
N TRP A 349 20.73 16.15 14.49
CA TRP A 349 20.65 15.07 13.50
C TRP A 349 21.95 14.90 12.71
N ASP A 350 22.17 13.70 12.18
CA ASP A 350 23.25 13.46 11.23
C ASP A 350 22.94 14.10 9.88
N ALA A 351 24.01 14.46 9.14
CA ALA A 351 23.88 14.92 7.77
C ALA A 351 23.28 13.82 6.89
N LEU A 352 22.39 14.19 5.98
CA LEU A 352 21.87 13.26 4.98
C LEU A 352 23.03 12.79 4.08
N PRO A 353 23.11 11.48 3.76
CA PRO A 353 24.22 10.94 2.98
C PRO A 353 24.27 11.52 1.55
N VAL A 354 23.10 11.90 1.02
CA VAL A 354 22.90 12.53 -0.29
C VAL A 354 21.71 13.49 -0.25
N GLN A 355 21.60 14.36 -1.24
CA GLN A 355 20.45 15.24 -1.46
C GLN A 355 19.73 14.90 -2.76
N TYR A 356 18.56 15.50 -2.98
CA TYR A 356 17.72 15.18 -4.14
C TYR A 356 18.39 15.52 -5.48
N ALA A 357 19.25 16.54 -5.49
CA ALA A 357 20.08 16.89 -6.65
C ALA A 357 21.02 15.73 -7.05
N ASP A 358 21.61 15.04 -6.07
CA ASP A 358 22.50 13.90 -6.31
C ASP A 358 21.71 12.72 -6.91
N TYR A 359 20.50 12.45 -6.39
CA TYR A 359 19.59 11.47 -6.98
C TYR A 359 19.25 11.79 -8.44
N ALA A 360 18.94 13.05 -8.76
CA ALA A 360 18.59 13.44 -10.13
C ALA A 360 19.74 13.26 -11.13
N LEU A 361 20.99 13.42 -10.68
CA LEU A 361 22.19 13.18 -11.49
C LEU A 361 22.46 11.67 -11.60
N TRP A 362 22.49 10.96 -10.48
CA TRP A 362 22.70 9.52 -10.42
C TRP A 362 21.68 8.73 -11.26
N GLN A 363 20.39 9.09 -11.19
CA GLN A 363 19.34 8.43 -11.96
C GLN A 363 19.62 8.49 -13.47
N ARG A 364 20.21 9.58 -13.96
CA ARG A 364 20.55 9.73 -15.39
C ARG A 364 21.75 8.90 -15.78
N GLU A 365 22.77 8.90 -14.94
CA GLU A 365 23.97 8.08 -15.16
C GLU A 365 23.60 6.59 -15.16
N LEU A 366 22.78 6.17 -14.20
CA LEU A 366 22.30 4.79 -14.09
C LEU A 366 21.49 4.35 -15.32
N LEU A 367 20.56 5.19 -15.76
CA LEU A 367 19.69 4.85 -16.89
C LEU A 367 20.43 4.88 -18.23
N GLY A 368 21.47 5.70 -18.34
CA GLY A 368 22.23 5.89 -19.57
C GLY A 368 21.48 6.70 -20.63
N SER A 369 22.06 6.76 -21.83
CA SER A 369 21.51 7.54 -22.95
C SER A 369 20.48 6.74 -23.75
N ASP A 370 19.47 7.43 -24.29
CA ASP A 370 18.52 6.87 -25.26
C ASP A 370 19.21 6.51 -26.60
N ASP A 371 20.33 7.15 -26.92
CA ASP A 371 21.11 6.88 -28.14
C ASP A 371 21.92 5.58 -28.06
N ASP A 372 22.07 5.02 -26.85
CA ASP A 372 22.75 3.76 -26.60
C ASP A 372 21.71 2.64 -26.47
N ALA A 373 21.69 1.72 -27.44
CA ALA A 373 20.78 0.58 -27.46
C ALA A 373 21.02 -0.39 -26.29
N ASP A 374 22.23 -0.39 -25.73
CA ASP A 374 22.63 -1.20 -24.59
C ASP A 374 22.51 -0.44 -23.25
N SER A 375 21.89 0.76 -23.23
CA SER A 375 21.58 1.44 -21.97
C SER A 375 20.42 0.75 -21.23
N LEU A 376 20.36 0.95 -19.91
CA LEU A 376 19.26 0.44 -19.09
C LEU A 376 17.92 1.04 -19.54
N MET A 377 17.92 2.34 -19.84
CA MET A 377 16.76 3.07 -20.38
C MET A 377 16.24 2.41 -21.66
N SER A 378 17.09 2.22 -22.66
CA SER A 378 16.71 1.66 -23.96
C SER A 378 16.11 0.26 -23.83
N ARG A 379 16.73 -0.61 -23.02
CA ARG A 379 16.24 -1.98 -22.78
C ARG A 379 14.87 -1.99 -22.10
N GLN A 380 14.70 -1.22 -21.04
CA GLN A 380 13.44 -1.20 -20.29
C GLN A 380 12.32 -0.50 -21.07
N VAL A 381 12.61 0.57 -21.82
CA VAL A 381 11.64 1.19 -22.75
C VAL A 381 11.19 0.19 -23.82
N ALA A 382 12.10 -0.62 -24.36
CA ALA A 382 11.75 -1.65 -25.35
C ALA A 382 10.79 -2.70 -24.76
N TYR A 383 11.00 -3.13 -23.51
CA TYR A 383 10.06 -3.98 -22.79
C TYR A 383 8.67 -3.32 -22.67
N TRP A 384 8.61 -2.07 -22.18
CA TRP A 384 7.34 -1.37 -21.98
C TRP A 384 6.58 -1.14 -23.28
N ARG A 385 7.30 -0.84 -24.36
CA ARG A 385 6.71 -0.74 -25.70
C ARG A 385 6.05 -2.04 -26.14
N ALA A 386 6.66 -3.19 -25.84
CA ALA A 386 6.07 -4.49 -26.14
C ALA A 386 4.89 -4.82 -25.21
N ALA A 387 5.04 -4.61 -23.90
CA ALA A 387 4.03 -4.92 -22.89
C ALA A 387 2.74 -4.09 -23.07
N LEU A 388 2.88 -2.82 -23.47
CA LEU A 388 1.75 -1.90 -23.67
C LEU A 388 1.28 -1.82 -25.13
N ALA A 389 1.85 -2.63 -26.03
CA ALA A 389 1.44 -2.65 -27.43
C ALA A 389 -0.05 -3.04 -27.55
N GLY A 390 -0.84 -2.15 -28.15
CA GLY A 390 -2.27 -2.36 -28.34
C GLY A 390 -3.11 -2.31 -27.07
N ALA A 391 -2.58 -1.78 -25.96
CA ALA A 391 -3.38 -1.48 -24.78
C ALA A 391 -4.49 -0.47 -25.13
N PRO A 392 -5.68 -0.54 -24.50
CA PRO A 392 -6.73 0.43 -24.75
C PRO A 392 -6.27 1.83 -24.32
N GLU A 393 -6.49 2.82 -25.19
CA GLU A 393 -6.20 4.23 -24.84
C GLU A 393 -7.15 4.77 -23.76
N GLU A 394 -8.36 4.21 -23.69
CA GLU A 394 -9.41 4.60 -22.76
C GLU A 394 -10.28 3.39 -22.38
N LEU A 395 -10.47 3.17 -21.08
CA LEU A 395 -11.38 2.15 -20.55
C LEU A 395 -12.85 2.60 -20.61
N GLY A 396 -13.73 1.68 -21.00
CA GLY A 396 -15.18 1.85 -20.98
C GLY A 396 -15.75 1.70 -19.57
N LEU A 397 -15.44 2.64 -18.68
CA LEU A 397 -15.99 2.65 -17.31
C LEU A 397 -17.49 3.00 -17.32
N PRO A 398 -18.27 2.64 -16.28
CA PRO A 398 -19.69 2.96 -16.18
C PRO A 398 -19.90 4.44 -15.86
N PHE A 399 -19.57 5.32 -16.80
CA PHE A 399 -19.69 6.76 -16.67
C PHE A 399 -21.16 7.19 -16.58
N ASP A 400 -21.45 8.11 -15.66
CA ASP A 400 -22.77 8.74 -15.55
C ASP A 400 -22.93 9.87 -16.59
N ARG A 401 -21.81 10.42 -17.07
CA ARG A 401 -21.76 11.57 -17.97
C ARG A 401 -20.67 11.41 -19.03
N PRO A 402 -20.82 12.03 -20.21
CA PRO A 402 -19.77 12.03 -21.22
C PRO A 402 -18.53 12.80 -20.74
N ARG A 403 -17.35 12.32 -21.14
CA ARG A 403 -16.07 12.97 -20.82
C ARG A 403 -16.00 14.41 -21.34
N PRO A 404 -15.56 15.38 -20.51
CA PRO A 404 -15.34 16.76 -20.95
C PRO A 404 -14.08 16.90 -21.82
N VAL A 405 -13.86 18.09 -22.39
CA VAL A 405 -12.64 18.41 -23.16
C VAL A 405 -11.41 18.58 -22.27
N ALA A 406 -11.61 18.99 -21.01
CA ALA A 406 -10.58 19.12 -19.99
C ALA A 406 -11.15 18.69 -18.64
N ALA A 407 -10.35 17.99 -17.84
CA ALA A 407 -10.72 17.55 -16.50
C ALA A 407 -10.78 18.74 -15.53
N SER A 408 -11.74 18.74 -14.61
CA SER A 408 -11.84 19.71 -13.52
C SER A 408 -10.95 19.36 -12.33
N HIS A 409 -10.43 18.12 -12.29
CA HIS A 409 -9.68 17.52 -11.18
C HIS A 409 -10.44 17.53 -9.84
N GLN A 410 -11.75 17.68 -9.86
CA GLN A 410 -12.59 17.55 -8.68
C GLN A 410 -12.98 16.10 -8.45
N GLY A 411 -12.87 15.63 -7.21
CA GLY A 411 -13.16 14.25 -6.81
C GLY A 411 -14.38 14.11 -5.88
N HIS A 412 -15.10 12.99 -6.04
CA HIS A 412 -15.97 12.43 -5.02
C HIS A 412 -15.28 11.22 -4.40
N THR A 413 -15.28 11.13 -3.07
CA THR A 413 -14.65 10.03 -2.33
C THR A 413 -15.70 9.22 -1.60
N ALA A 414 -15.65 7.91 -1.77
CA ALA A 414 -16.39 6.93 -0.98
C ALA A 414 -15.41 6.06 -0.20
N VAL A 415 -15.57 5.98 1.12
CA VAL A 415 -14.76 5.09 1.98
C VAL A 415 -15.33 3.69 1.96
N PHE A 416 -14.48 2.69 2.12
CA PHE A 416 -14.88 1.30 2.29
C PHE A 416 -14.04 0.64 3.38
N GLU A 417 -14.58 -0.42 3.96
CA GLU A 417 -13.92 -1.26 4.93
C GLU A 417 -14.17 -2.73 4.56
N MET A 418 -13.13 -3.54 4.69
CA MET A 418 -13.17 -4.99 4.54
C MET A 418 -12.86 -5.60 5.92
N PRO A 419 -13.73 -6.50 6.41
CA PRO A 419 -13.58 -7.06 7.75
C PRO A 419 -12.34 -7.96 7.85
N SER A 420 -11.90 -8.24 9.07
CA SER A 420 -10.71 -9.06 9.36
C SER A 420 -10.78 -10.45 8.74
N GLU A 421 -11.96 -11.06 8.65
CA GLU A 421 -12.16 -12.38 8.05
C GLU A 421 -11.89 -12.37 6.54
N LEU A 422 -12.29 -11.29 5.85
CA LEU A 422 -12.00 -11.13 4.42
C LEU A 422 -10.51 -10.86 4.21
N HIS A 423 -9.88 -10.07 5.08
CA HIS A 423 -8.44 -9.85 5.06
C HIS A 423 -7.66 -11.16 5.30
N ALA A 424 -8.03 -11.96 6.29
CA ALA A 424 -7.41 -13.27 6.54
C ALA A 424 -7.50 -14.20 5.31
N ARG A 425 -8.66 -14.26 4.65
CA ARG A 425 -8.82 -15.05 3.42
C ARG A 425 -7.97 -14.53 2.25
N MET A 426 -7.79 -13.21 2.14
CA MET A 426 -6.85 -12.65 1.16
C MET A 426 -5.43 -13.10 1.43
N VAL A 427 -4.98 -13.08 2.68
CA VAL A 427 -3.64 -13.54 3.08
C VAL A 427 -3.45 -15.03 2.79
N GLU A 428 -4.45 -15.86 3.10
CA GLU A 428 -4.44 -17.29 2.81
C GLU A 428 -4.34 -17.59 1.30
N VAL A 429 -5.19 -16.94 0.48
CA VAL A 429 -5.15 -17.09 -0.99
C VAL A 429 -3.85 -16.55 -1.57
N ALA A 430 -3.39 -15.39 -1.10
CA ALA A 430 -2.12 -14.81 -1.52
C ALA A 430 -0.97 -15.79 -1.30
N ARG A 431 -0.92 -16.40 -0.12
CA ARG A 431 0.08 -17.43 0.22
C ARG A 431 -0.05 -18.69 -0.63
N ALA A 432 -1.28 -19.20 -0.82
CA ALA A 432 -1.52 -20.42 -1.58
C ALA A 432 -1.12 -20.29 -3.07
N GLU A 433 -1.34 -19.11 -3.64
CA GLU A 433 -1.08 -18.82 -5.07
C GLU A 433 0.31 -18.20 -5.32
N GLY A 434 1.09 -17.96 -4.27
CA GLY A 434 2.42 -17.35 -4.38
C GLY A 434 2.38 -15.89 -4.88
N VAL A 435 1.34 -15.15 -4.47
CA VAL A 435 1.11 -13.73 -4.81
C VAL A 435 1.02 -12.88 -3.55
N THR A 436 0.97 -11.56 -3.68
CA THR A 436 0.75 -10.66 -2.53
C THR A 436 -0.72 -10.25 -2.42
N VAL A 437 -1.17 -9.79 -1.24
CA VAL A 437 -2.52 -9.21 -1.07
C VAL A 437 -2.78 -8.08 -2.07
N PHE A 438 -1.76 -7.25 -2.36
CA PHE A 438 -1.85 -6.24 -3.41
C PHE A 438 -2.22 -6.83 -4.80
N MET A 439 -1.63 -7.95 -5.20
CA MET A 439 -1.96 -8.61 -6.47
C MET A 439 -3.38 -9.18 -6.46
N VAL A 440 -3.84 -9.69 -5.31
CA VAL A 440 -5.23 -10.16 -5.13
C VAL A 440 -6.22 -9.00 -5.31
N LEU A 441 -5.98 -7.87 -4.64
CA LEU A 441 -6.78 -6.66 -4.75
C LEU A 441 -6.81 -6.12 -6.18
N GLN A 442 -5.65 -6.08 -6.85
CA GLN A 442 -5.53 -5.65 -8.23
C GLN A 442 -6.25 -6.58 -9.22
N ALA A 443 -6.13 -7.89 -9.04
CA ALA A 443 -6.84 -8.88 -9.84
C ALA A 443 -8.35 -8.73 -9.68
N ALA A 444 -8.84 -8.62 -8.44
CA ALA A 444 -10.25 -8.40 -8.16
C ALA A 444 -10.75 -7.09 -8.78
N LEU A 445 -9.97 -6.00 -8.71
CA LEU A 445 -10.33 -4.73 -9.33
C LEU A 445 -10.44 -4.86 -10.84
N ALA A 446 -9.48 -5.50 -11.50
CA ALA A 446 -9.53 -5.75 -12.94
C ALA A 446 -10.77 -6.58 -13.33
N VAL A 447 -11.09 -7.63 -12.56
CA VAL A 447 -12.29 -8.45 -12.78
C VAL A 447 -13.56 -7.62 -12.61
N THR A 448 -13.68 -6.83 -11.53
CA THR A 448 -14.85 -5.95 -11.32
C THR A 448 -15.04 -4.99 -12.48
N LEU A 449 -13.98 -4.30 -12.93
CA LEU A 449 -14.05 -3.37 -14.06
C LEU A 449 -14.45 -4.07 -15.36
N SER A 450 -13.88 -5.24 -15.64
CA SER A 450 -14.23 -6.04 -16.81
C SER A 450 -15.70 -6.42 -16.83
N ARG A 451 -16.22 -6.88 -15.67
CA ARG A 451 -17.62 -7.25 -15.52
C ARG A 451 -18.58 -6.06 -15.55
N LEU A 452 -18.08 -4.85 -15.30
CA LEU A 452 -18.80 -3.59 -15.50
C LEU A 452 -18.74 -3.06 -16.94
N GLY A 453 -18.08 -3.76 -17.86
CA GLY A 453 -18.06 -3.43 -19.28
C GLY A 453 -16.78 -2.72 -19.76
N ALA A 454 -15.74 -2.62 -18.93
CA ALA A 454 -14.48 -1.99 -19.31
C ALA A 454 -13.67 -2.77 -20.37
N GLY A 455 -14.10 -3.99 -20.73
CA GLY A 455 -13.42 -4.88 -21.67
C GLY A 455 -12.69 -6.02 -20.95
N THR A 456 -11.86 -6.77 -21.68
CA THR A 456 -11.06 -7.87 -21.10
C THR A 456 -9.57 -7.53 -20.96
N ASP A 457 -9.13 -6.36 -21.42
CA ASP A 457 -7.74 -5.92 -21.35
C ASP A 457 -7.68 -4.65 -20.51
N ILE A 458 -7.22 -4.77 -19.26
CA ILE A 458 -7.41 -3.76 -18.22
C ILE A 458 -6.04 -3.24 -17.73
N PRO A 459 -5.56 -2.07 -18.24
CA PRO A 459 -4.40 -1.39 -17.69
C PRO A 459 -4.77 -0.63 -16.40
N ILE A 460 -4.10 -0.97 -15.29
CA ILE A 460 -4.23 -0.30 -14.00
C ILE A 460 -2.87 0.33 -13.65
N GLY A 461 -2.87 1.60 -13.32
CA GLY A 461 -1.68 2.26 -12.77
C GLY A 461 -1.41 1.79 -11.35
N SER A 462 -0.14 1.59 -11.02
CA SER A 462 0.31 1.31 -9.66
C SER A 462 1.47 2.22 -9.29
N ALA A 463 1.36 2.89 -8.14
CA ALA A 463 2.43 3.72 -7.62
C ALA A 463 3.48 2.86 -6.91
N ILE A 464 4.76 3.13 -7.18
CA ILE A 464 5.90 2.53 -6.49
C ILE A 464 6.73 3.63 -5.83
N ALA A 465 7.38 3.32 -4.71
CA ALA A 465 8.13 4.32 -3.95
C ALA A 465 9.30 4.94 -4.74
N GLY A 466 9.88 4.22 -5.70
CA GLY A 466 11.00 4.70 -6.52
C GLY A 466 12.30 4.96 -5.75
N ARG A 467 12.39 4.45 -4.52
CA ARG A 467 13.58 4.50 -3.64
C ARG A 467 14.35 3.20 -3.75
N THR A 468 15.11 3.08 -4.83
CA THR A 468 15.86 1.86 -5.14
C THR A 468 17.25 1.81 -4.47
N ASP A 469 17.58 2.79 -3.64
CA ASP A 469 18.84 2.89 -2.89
C ASP A 469 18.56 3.33 -1.44
N GLU A 470 19.23 2.71 -0.47
CA GLU A 470 19.01 2.96 0.96
C GLU A 470 19.40 4.39 1.37
N ALA A 471 20.32 5.04 0.64
CA ALA A 471 20.68 6.43 0.87
C ALA A 471 19.49 7.39 0.69
N LEU A 472 18.43 6.93 0.02
CA LEU A 472 17.20 7.68 -0.17
C LEU A 472 16.22 7.56 0.99
N ASP A 473 16.31 6.57 1.88
CA ASP A 473 15.21 6.24 2.81
C ASP A 473 14.76 7.43 3.68
N GLU A 474 15.72 8.30 4.03
CA GLU A 474 15.52 9.45 4.91
C GLU A 474 15.34 10.79 4.19
N LEU A 475 15.45 10.80 2.86
CA LEU A 475 15.46 12.01 2.06
C LEU A 475 14.03 12.43 1.68
N VAL A 476 13.70 13.70 1.83
CA VAL A 476 12.43 14.26 1.36
C VAL A 476 12.56 14.62 -0.13
N GLY A 477 11.63 14.15 -0.95
CA GLY A 477 11.69 14.34 -2.40
C GLY A 477 10.58 13.61 -3.16
N CYS A 478 10.46 13.89 -4.45
CA CYS A 478 9.52 13.19 -5.34
C CYS A 478 10.18 11.95 -5.98
N PHE A 479 10.12 10.80 -5.33
CA PHE A 479 10.71 9.56 -5.85
C PHE A 479 9.67 8.64 -6.49
N VAL A 480 8.41 8.80 -6.11
CA VAL A 480 7.30 7.99 -6.63
C VAL A 480 7.37 7.85 -8.15
N ASN A 481 7.40 6.61 -8.61
CA ASN A 481 7.25 6.26 -10.01
C ASN A 481 5.91 5.53 -10.20
N THR A 482 5.48 5.38 -11.44
CA THR A 482 4.19 4.75 -11.77
C THR A 482 4.39 3.66 -12.79
N LEU A 483 3.95 2.45 -12.46
CA LEU A 483 3.95 1.29 -13.36
C LEU A 483 2.55 1.10 -13.94
N VAL A 484 2.47 0.57 -15.16
CA VAL A 484 1.20 0.18 -15.77
C VAL A 484 1.11 -1.34 -15.74
N VAL A 485 0.24 -1.87 -14.89
CA VAL A 485 0.01 -3.31 -14.80
C VAL A 485 -1.21 -3.66 -15.64
N ARG A 486 -0.95 -4.31 -16.79
CA ARG A 486 -1.95 -4.65 -17.80
C ARG A 486 -2.46 -6.08 -17.59
N THR A 487 -3.71 -6.21 -17.18
CA THR A 487 -4.31 -7.52 -16.90
C THR A 487 -5.16 -8.00 -18.08
N ASP A 488 -4.79 -9.13 -18.69
CA ASP A 488 -5.60 -9.82 -19.69
C ASP A 488 -6.55 -10.83 -19.04
N LEU A 489 -7.86 -10.62 -19.25
CA LEU A 489 -8.98 -11.42 -18.77
C LEU A 489 -9.67 -12.18 -19.92
N SER A 490 -9.06 -12.20 -21.11
CA SER A 490 -9.59 -12.94 -22.26
C SER A 490 -9.61 -14.45 -22.00
N GLY A 491 -10.59 -15.12 -22.62
CA GLY A 491 -10.77 -16.58 -22.55
C GLY A 491 -11.55 -17.09 -21.35
N ASP A 492 -12.20 -16.22 -20.58
CA ASP A 492 -13.00 -16.57 -19.39
C ASP A 492 -12.21 -17.41 -18.37
N PRO A 493 -11.08 -16.89 -17.83
CA PRO A 493 -10.23 -17.64 -16.91
C PRO A 493 -10.91 -17.92 -15.55
N SER A 494 -10.30 -18.77 -14.72
CA SER A 494 -10.60 -18.82 -13.29
C SER A 494 -9.89 -17.69 -12.54
N PHE A 495 -10.23 -17.45 -11.27
CA PHE A 495 -9.53 -16.43 -10.48
C PHE A 495 -8.06 -16.78 -10.25
N GLY A 496 -7.72 -18.04 -9.97
CA GLY A 496 -6.33 -18.49 -9.86
C GLY A 496 -5.51 -18.21 -11.12
N GLN A 497 -6.08 -18.44 -12.31
CA GLN A 497 -5.43 -18.10 -13.58
C GLN A 497 -5.22 -16.59 -13.77
N VAL A 498 -6.12 -15.76 -13.24
CA VAL A 498 -5.97 -14.30 -13.26
C VAL A 498 -4.84 -13.87 -12.32
N LEU A 499 -4.76 -14.47 -11.12
CA LEU A 499 -3.68 -14.22 -10.17
C LEU A 499 -2.32 -14.58 -10.76
N GLU A 500 -2.21 -15.73 -11.45
CA GLU A 500 -0.99 -16.13 -12.17
C GLU A 500 -0.58 -15.06 -13.22
N ARG A 501 -1.53 -14.60 -14.04
CA ARG A 501 -1.28 -13.54 -15.05
C ARG A 501 -0.86 -12.22 -14.40
N VAL A 502 -1.52 -11.82 -13.32
CA VAL A 502 -1.21 -10.60 -12.57
C VAL A 502 0.17 -10.71 -11.93
N ARG A 503 0.52 -11.87 -11.36
CA ARG A 503 1.85 -12.14 -10.80
C ARG A 503 2.92 -11.94 -11.87
N GLU A 504 2.82 -12.64 -13.00
CA GLU A 504 3.82 -12.54 -14.06
C GLU A 504 3.96 -11.12 -14.60
N THR A 505 2.84 -10.44 -14.84
CA THR A 505 2.86 -9.05 -15.35
C THR A 505 3.45 -8.10 -14.32
N SER A 506 3.13 -8.26 -13.03
CA SER A 506 3.64 -7.42 -11.95
C SER A 506 5.14 -7.64 -11.76
N LEU A 507 5.62 -8.88 -11.72
CA LEU A 507 7.05 -9.19 -11.58
C LEU A 507 7.85 -8.68 -12.77
N ALA A 508 7.31 -8.82 -13.98
CA ALA A 508 7.93 -8.24 -15.18
C ALA A 508 7.94 -6.70 -15.11
N ALA A 509 6.87 -6.05 -14.66
CA ALA A 509 6.82 -4.61 -14.45
C ALA A 509 7.86 -4.13 -13.41
N PHE A 510 7.99 -4.82 -12.28
CA PHE A 510 8.98 -4.53 -11.25
C PHE A 510 10.42 -4.70 -11.74
N GLY A 511 10.68 -5.68 -12.61
CA GLY A 511 11.99 -5.87 -13.25
C GLY A 511 12.38 -4.75 -14.21
N HIS A 512 11.43 -3.90 -14.61
CA HIS A 512 11.63 -2.77 -15.53
C HIS A 512 11.15 -1.44 -14.93
N GLN A 513 11.24 -1.31 -13.60
CA GLN A 513 10.67 -0.17 -12.87
C GLN A 513 11.52 1.10 -12.87
N ASP A 514 12.79 1.01 -13.30
CA ASP A 514 13.73 2.14 -13.26
C ASP A 514 13.38 3.19 -14.32
N VAL A 515 12.74 2.78 -15.42
CA VAL A 515 12.26 3.71 -16.44
C VAL A 515 11.18 4.63 -15.85
N PRO A 516 11.36 5.95 -15.92
CA PRO A 516 10.37 6.90 -15.44
C PRO A 516 9.10 6.84 -16.28
N PHE A 517 7.94 6.92 -15.63
CA PHE A 517 6.64 6.94 -16.30
C PHE A 517 6.55 8.00 -17.42
N GLU A 518 7.12 9.19 -17.22
CA GLU A 518 7.06 10.25 -18.23
C GLU A 518 7.76 9.88 -19.54
N ARG A 519 8.87 9.13 -19.46
CA ARG A 519 9.55 8.61 -20.66
C ARG A 519 8.66 7.65 -21.42
N LEU A 520 7.88 6.82 -20.70
CA LEU A 520 6.90 5.93 -21.33
C LEU A 520 5.79 6.71 -22.02
N VAL A 521 5.31 7.80 -21.43
CA VAL A 521 4.28 8.63 -22.06
C VAL A 521 4.80 9.32 -23.32
N GLU A 522 6.00 9.89 -23.27
CA GLU A 522 6.64 10.52 -24.43
C GLU A 522 6.76 9.56 -25.62
N GLU A 523 7.11 8.30 -25.34
CA GLU A 523 7.30 7.25 -26.35
C GLU A 523 6.00 6.60 -26.85
N LEU A 524 5.05 6.32 -25.95
CA LEU A 524 3.91 5.44 -26.22
C LEU A 524 2.59 6.19 -26.40
N ALA A 525 2.47 7.39 -25.83
CA ALA A 525 1.27 8.21 -25.88
C ALA A 525 1.61 9.70 -26.17
N PRO A 526 2.21 10.00 -27.33
CA PRO A 526 2.69 11.35 -27.66
C PRO A 526 1.55 12.37 -27.80
N ALA A 527 0.34 11.91 -28.13
CA ALA A 527 -0.85 12.77 -28.18
C ALA A 527 -1.36 13.05 -26.77
N ARG A 528 -1.11 14.28 -26.27
CA ARG A 528 -1.57 14.70 -24.93
C ARG A 528 -3.05 15.07 -24.93
N SER A 529 -3.74 14.67 -23.88
CA SER A 529 -5.14 15.01 -23.61
C SER A 529 -5.23 15.73 -22.26
N LEU A 530 -6.00 16.81 -22.20
CA LEU A 530 -6.36 17.48 -20.95
C LEU A 530 -7.53 16.78 -20.24
N ALA A 531 -8.17 15.81 -20.90
CA ALA A 531 -9.39 15.17 -20.42
C ALA A 531 -9.16 13.82 -19.73
N ARG A 532 -7.99 13.20 -19.93
CA ARG A 532 -7.68 11.86 -19.41
C ARG A 532 -6.19 11.64 -19.27
N HIS A 533 -5.84 10.71 -18.39
CA HIS A 533 -4.48 10.24 -18.21
C HIS A 533 -4.03 9.32 -19.38
N PRO A 534 -2.78 9.41 -19.86
CA PRO A 534 -2.38 8.94 -21.21
C PRO A 534 -2.22 7.42 -21.42
N LEU A 535 -2.11 6.61 -20.36
CA LEU A 535 -1.87 5.16 -20.47
C LEU A 535 -2.86 4.28 -19.67
N PHE A 536 -3.61 4.88 -18.76
CA PHE A 536 -4.61 4.22 -17.93
C PHE A 536 -5.47 5.29 -17.26
N GLN A 537 -6.70 4.94 -16.89
CA GLN A 537 -7.65 5.83 -16.21
C GLN A 537 -7.95 5.42 -14.77
N VAL A 538 -7.50 4.22 -14.38
CA VAL A 538 -7.66 3.65 -13.05
C VAL A 538 -6.31 3.49 -12.39
N VAL A 539 -6.16 3.96 -11.16
CA VAL A 539 -4.98 3.70 -10.33
C VAL A 539 -5.36 2.90 -9.08
N LEU A 540 -4.49 1.98 -8.67
CA LEU A 540 -4.57 1.28 -7.40
C LEU A 540 -3.30 1.57 -6.59
N THR A 541 -3.47 2.16 -5.42
CA THR A 541 -2.39 2.55 -4.51
C THR A 541 -2.55 1.86 -3.17
N MET A 542 -1.48 1.22 -2.71
CA MET A 542 -1.43 0.57 -1.40
C MET A 542 -0.60 1.41 -0.42
N HIS A 543 -1.20 1.77 0.71
CA HIS A 543 -0.59 2.49 1.83
C HIS A 543 -0.14 1.49 2.89
N ASN A 544 1.05 0.91 2.71
CA ASN A 544 1.67 -0.01 3.68
C ASN A 544 2.82 0.67 4.45
N THR A 545 2.80 1.99 4.56
CA THR A 545 3.75 2.75 5.38
C THR A 545 3.16 2.99 6.76
N ALA A 546 3.92 2.68 7.82
CA ALA A 546 3.54 3.02 9.19
C ALA A 546 3.14 4.50 9.30
N GLU A 547 2.11 4.80 10.09
CA GLU A 547 1.59 6.16 10.26
C GLU A 547 2.70 7.14 10.66
N ALA A 548 2.73 8.29 9.99
CA ALA A 548 3.66 9.37 10.31
C ALA A 548 3.20 10.11 11.56
N THR A 549 3.64 9.66 12.74
CA THR A 549 3.30 10.31 14.01
C THR A 549 4.12 11.57 14.23
N VAL A 550 3.44 12.69 14.46
CA VAL A 550 4.07 13.95 14.90
C VAL A 550 3.94 14.07 16.42
N SER A 551 5.08 14.04 17.11
CA SER A 551 5.17 14.29 18.56
C SER A 551 5.80 15.66 18.83
N LEU A 552 5.05 16.56 19.44
CA LEU A 552 5.50 17.90 19.82
C LEU A 552 5.42 18.03 21.35
N PRO A 553 6.54 18.17 22.08
CA PRO A 553 6.51 18.22 23.54
C PRO A 553 5.56 19.30 24.07
N GLY A 554 4.66 18.90 24.98
CA GLY A 554 3.66 19.79 25.57
C GLY A 554 2.39 20.01 24.74
N LEU A 555 2.20 19.26 23.66
CA LEU A 555 1.01 19.31 22.80
C LEU A 555 0.43 17.92 22.53
N ASP A 556 -0.89 17.85 22.55
CA ASP A 556 -1.64 16.76 21.93
C ASP A 556 -1.84 17.11 20.45
N VAL A 557 -1.48 16.18 19.57
CA VAL A 557 -1.51 16.37 18.11
C VAL A 557 -2.55 15.44 17.50
N GLU A 558 -3.49 16.01 16.75
CA GLU A 558 -4.52 15.28 16.01
C GLU A 558 -4.46 15.70 14.54
N VAL A 559 -4.48 14.74 13.62
CA VAL A 559 -4.55 15.03 12.18
C VAL A 559 -5.99 15.40 11.82
N LEU A 560 -6.19 16.58 11.25
CA LEU A 560 -7.48 17.01 10.76
C LEU A 560 -7.66 16.62 9.29
N PRO A 561 -8.88 16.24 8.86
CA PRO A 561 -9.19 16.09 7.44
C PRO A 561 -8.92 17.41 6.71
N THR A 562 -8.13 17.35 5.64
CA THR A 562 -7.97 18.46 4.71
C THR A 562 -9.07 18.42 3.64
N ALA A 563 -9.13 19.42 2.76
CA ALA A 563 -10.14 19.47 1.70
C ALA A 563 -10.10 18.22 0.79
N ARG A 564 -11.11 18.05 -0.07
CA ARG A 564 -11.23 16.86 -0.94
C ARG A 564 -9.97 16.70 -1.81
N PRO A 565 -9.41 15.48 -1.90
CA PRO A 565 -8.26 15.22 -2.76
C PRO A 565 -8.62 15.50 -4.23
N ALA A 566 -7.67 16.04 -4.98
CA ALA A 566 -7.83 16.25 -6.41
C ALA A 566 -7.96 14.89 -7.13
N ALA A 567 -8.93 14.78 -8.03
CA ALA A 567 -9.08 13.61 -8.90
C ALA A 567 -8.04 13.68 -10.03
N LYS A 568 -6.90 13.01 -9.83
CA LYS A 568 -5.81 12.91 -10.82
C LYS A 568 -6.11 11.87 -11.90
N PHE A 569 -7.04 10.96 -11.61
CA PHE A 569 -7.46 9.84 -12.46
C PHE A 569 -8.99 9.80 -12.49
N ASP A 570 -9.57 9.05 -13.43
CA ASP A 570 -11.02 8.88 -13.48
C ASP A 570 -11.52 8.09 -12.27
N LEU A 571 -10.72 7.09 -11.84
CA LEU A 571 -10.94 6.24 -10.67
C LEU A 571 -9.61 6.01 -9.94
N ASP A 572 -9.53 6.42 -8.69
CA ASP A 572 -8.40 6.22 -7.79
C ASP A 572 -8.83 5.36 -6.61
N VAL A 573 -8.20 4.20 -6.47
CA VAL A 573 -8.46 3.26 -5.38
C VAL A 573 -7.26 3.26 -4.45
N MET A 574 -7.48 3.70 -3.22
CA MET A 574 -6.47 3.71 -2.18
C MET A 574 -6.83 2.71 -1.09
N VAL A 575 -5.86 1.89 -0.68
CA VAL A 575 -6.05 0.78 0.25
C VAL A 575 -4.99 0.81 1.33
N GLY A 576 -5.34 0.49 2.58
CA GLY A 576 -4.42 0.26 3.69
C GLY A 576 -4.76 -1.04 4.43
N GLU A 577 -3.74 -1.77 4.83
CA GLU A 577 -3.87 -3.00 5.62
C GLU A 577 -3.66 -2.69 7.10
N SER A 578 -4.38 -3.40 7.97
CA SER A 578 -4.17 -3.32 9.41
C SER A 578 -3.87 -4.70 9.96
N TYR A 579 -2.90 -4.76 10.87
CA TYR A 579 -2.50 -5.96 11.59
C TYR A 579 -2.41 -5.65 13.09
N ASP A 580 -2.63 -6.66 13.93
CA ASP A 580 -2.39 -6.52 15.36
C ASP A 580 -0.90 -6.68 15.71
N ALA A 581 -0.57 -6.62 17.01
CA ALA A 581 0.80 -6.74 17.49
C ALA A 581 1.45 -8.11 17.20
N ASP A 582 0.64 -9.15 16.99
CA ASP A 582 1.06 -10.51 16.69
C ASP A 582 1.11 -10.76 15.16
N GLY A 583 0.82 -9.74 14.35
CA GLY A 583 0.79 -9.81 12.89
C GLY A 583 -0.50 -10.40 12.31
N ALA A 584 -1.55 -10.57 13.11
CA ALA A 584 -2.82 -11.11 12.63
C ALA A 584 -3.60 -10.05 11.83
N PRO A 585 -4.22 -10.41 10.69
CA PRO A 585 -5.03 -9.51 9.88
C PRO A 585 -6.20 -8.87 10.67
N MET A 586 -6.25 -7.54 10.75
CA MET A 586 -7.32 -6.76 11.42
C MET A 586 -8.34 -6.14 10.46
N GLY A 587 -8.21 -6.42 9.17
CA GLY A 587 -9.05 -5.83 8.12
C GLY A 587 -8.27 -4.95 7.15
N VAL A 588 -8.98 -4.48 6.12
CA VAL A 588 -8.46 -3.59 5.09
C VAL A 588 -9.39 -2.39 4.99
N HIS A 589 -8.82 -1.19 4.94
CA HIS A 589 -9.59 0.06 4.86
C HIS A 589 -9.13 0.85 3.64
N GLY A 590 -9.98 1.74 3.14
CA GLY A 590 -9.59 2.54 2.00
C GLY A 590 -10.65 3.48 1.48
N ALA A 591 -10.37 4.03 0.31
CA ALA A 591 -11.25 4.96 -0.36
C ALA A 591 -11.19 4.78 -1.88
N VAL A 592 -12.34 4.99 -2.51
CA VAL A 592 -12.50 5.13 -3.95
C VAL A 592 -12.79 6.60 -4.25
N THR A 593 -11.91 7.26 -4.98
CA THR A 593 -12.10 8.62 -5.49
C THR A 593 -12.39 8.58 -6.98
N VAL A 594 -13.51 9.18 -7.39
CA VAL A 594 -13.91 9.29 -8.79
C VAL A 594 -13.92 10.74 -9.27
N ALA A 595 -13.61 10.96 -10.55
CA ALA A 595 -13.72 12.28 -11.16
C ALA A 595 -15.19 12.73 -11.25
N THR A 596 -15.50 13.88 -10.66
CA THR A 596 -16.88 14.43 -10.63
C THR A 596 -17.44 14.74 -12.02
N ASP A 597 -16.56 14.99 -13.00
CA ASP A 597 -16.97 15.24 -14.39
C ASP A 597 -17.63 14.00 -15.02
N LEU A 598 -17.26 12.81 -14.54
CA LEU A 598 -17.62 11.52 -15.13
C LEU A 598 -18.63 10.74 -14.28
N PHE A 599 -18.59 10.90 -12.96
CA PHE A 599 -19.34 10.07 -12.01
C PHE A 599 -20.15 10.90 -11.01
N ASP A 600 -21.25 10.34 -10.53
CA ASP A 600 -22.01 10.79 -9.37
C ASP A 600 -21.39 10.25 -8.07
N PRO A 601 -21.61 10.91 -6.91
CA PRO A 601 -21.15 10.40 -5.61
C PRO A 601 -21.69 9.00 -5.26
N GLU A 602 -22.90 8.67 -5.74
CA GLU A 602 -23.52 7.36 -5.52
C GLU A 602 -22.76 6.27 -6.28
N THR A 603 -22.36 6.55 -7.52
CA THR A 603 -21.57 5.63 -8.36
C THR A 603 -20.22 5.31 -7.73
N ALA A 604 -19.56 6.27 -7.07
CA ALA A 604 -18.33 6.02 -6.32
C ALA A 604 -18.52 4.94 -5.23
N ARG A 605 -19.62 5.02 -4.48
CA ARG A 605 -19.96 4.06 -3.43
C ARG A 605 -20.31 2.70 -4.03
N THR A 606 -21.16 2.69 -5.07
CA THR A 606 -21.52 1.46 -5.77
C THR A 606 -20.30 0.74 -6.36
N LEU A 607 -19.32 1.48 -6.90
CA LEU A 607 -18.06 0.88 -7.38
C LEU A 607 -17.26 0.24 -6.25
N ALA A 608 -17.15 0.91 -5.10
CA ALA A 608 -16.46 0.38 -3.93
C ALA A 608 -17.16 -0.89 -3.39
N ASP A 609 -18.48 -0.83 -3.18
CA ASP A 609 -19.27 -1.96 -2.68
C ASP A 609 -19.20 -3.17 -3.63
N ARG A 610 -19.28 -2.92 -4.94
CA ARG A 610 -19.16 -3.97 -5.97
C ARG A 610 -17.78 -4.59 -6.00
N TRP A 611 -16.73 -3.79 -5.84
CA TRP A 611 -15.38 -4.33 -5.79
C TRP A 611 -15.16 -5.22 -4.56
N VAL A 612 -15.59 -4.77 -3.37
CA VAL A 612 -15.55 -5.59 -2.14
C VAL A 612 -16.37 -6.88 -2.30
N GLY A 613 -17.60 -6.80 -2.83
CA GLY A 613 -18.45 -7.96 -3.02
C GLY A 613 -17.93 -8.94 -4.07
N VAL A 614 -17.33 -8.45 -5.15
CA VAL A 614 -16.68 -9.30 -6.17
C VAL A 614 -15.45 -9.99 -5.57
N LEU A 615 -14.61 -9.27 -4.82
CA LEU A 615 -13.46 -9.84 -4.12
C LEU A 615 -13.88 -10.98 -3.18
N ASP A 616 -14.90 -10.76 -2.35
CA ASP A 616 -15.40 -11.78 -1.41
C ASP A 616 -15.86 -13.06 -2.13
N ARG A 617 -16.58 -12.92 -3.25
CA ARG A 617 -17.03 -14.03 -4.11
C ARG A 617 -15.86 -14.76 -4.76
N LEU A 618 -14.90 -14.03 -5.33
CA LEU A 618 -13.71 -14.59 -5.98
C LEU A 618 -12.87 -15.42 -4.99
N LEU A 619 -12.75 -14.95 -3.75
CA LEU A 619 -12.03 -15.67 -2.70
C LEU A 619 -12.82 -16.86 -2.15
N ALA A 620 -14.15 -16.92 -2.35
CA ALA A 620 -14.98 -18.02 -1.85
C ALA A 620 -14.93 -19.21 -2.81
N GLU A 621 -14.87 -18.91 -4.11
CA GLU A 621 -14.85 -19.89 -5.19
C GLU A 621 -13.76 -19.53 -6.22
N PRO A 622 -12.46 -19.68 -5.90
CA PRO A 622 -11.37 -19.25 -6.79
C PRO A 622 -11.31 -20.01 -8.12
N GLU A 623 -11.90 -21.22 -8.16
CA GLU A 623 -12.02 -22.04 -9.37
C GLU A 623 -13.19 -21.63 -10.28
N SER A 624 -14.06 -20.70 -9.82
CA SER A 624 -15.17 -20.20 -10.62
C SER A 624 -14.68 -19.42 -11.83
N ARG A 625 -15.43 -19.51 -12.93
CA ARG A 625 -15.15 -18.77 -14.17
C ARG A 625 -15.56 -17.31 -13.99
N LEU A 626 -14.80 -16.37 -14.56
CA LEU A 626 -15.13 -14.95 -14.45
C LEU A 626 -16.54 -14.62 -14.96
N SER A 627 -17.03 -15.33 -15.97
CA SER A 627 -18.37 -15.17 -16.54
C SER A 627 -19.50 -15.43 -15.54
N THR A 628 -19.26 -16.29 -14.54
CA THR A 628 -20.23 -16.62 -13.49
C THR A 628 -20.15 -15.68 -12.28
N VAL A 629 -19.14 -14.81 -12.23
CA VAL A 629 -18.99 -13.85 -11.14
C VAL A 629 -20.05 -12.76 -11.29
N ASP A 630 -20.96 -12.73 -10.33
CA ASP A 630 -21.95 -11.68 -10.22
C ASP A 630 -21.31 -10.39 -9.71
N VAL A 631 -21.76 -9.26 -10.25
CA VAL A 631 -21.35 -7.91 -9.79
C VAL A 631 -22.48 -7.18 -9.10
N VAL A 632 -23.71 -7.63 -9.33
CA VAL A 632 -24.92 -7.07 -8.73
C VAL A 632 -25.15 -7.77 -7.39
N ASP A 633 -25.61 -7.03 -6.38
CA ASP A 633 -26.01 -7.62 -5.10
C ASP A 633 -27.38 -8.31 -5.21
N GLU A 634 -27.79 -9.04 -4.18
CA GLU A 634 -29.09 -9.76 -4.20
C GLU A 634 -30.29 -8.82 -4.22
N VAL A 635 -30.18 -7.63 -3.61
CA VAL A 635 -31.26 -6.64 -3.53
C VAL A 635 -31.46 -5.95 -4.89
N GLU A 636 -30.38 -5.54 -5.54
CA GLU A 636 -30.38 -5.01 -6.89
C GLU A 636 -30.88 -6.06 -7.88
N ARG A 637 -30.47 -7.32 -7.72
CA ARG A 637 -30.97 -8.42 -8.55
C ARG A 637 -32.46 -8.62 -8.36
N ASP A 638 -32.97 -8.65 -7.13
CA ASP A 638 -34.41 -8.77 -6.86
C ASP A 638 -35.17 -7.58 -7.43
N ARG A 639 -34.65 -6.36 -7.26
CA ARG A 639 -35.25 -5.16 -7.85
C ARG A 639 -35.34 -5.23 -9.37
N VAL A 640 -34.29 -5.69 -10.05
CA VAL A 640 -34.26 -5.79 -11.52
C VAL A 640 -35.09 -6.96 -12.02
N VAL A 641 -34.98 -8.13 -11.40
CA VAL A 641 -35.56 -9.40 -11.89
C VAL A 641 -37.00 -9.59 -11.43
N VAL A 642 -37.36 -9.06 -10.25
CA VAL A 642 -38.68 -9.20 -9.62
C VAL A 642 -39.42 -7.87 -9.64
N GLU A 643 -38.96 -6.84 -8.93
CA GLU A 643 -39.76 -5.61 -8.73
C GLU A 643 -40.07 -4.88 -10.05
N TRP A 644 -39.06 -4.63 -10.89
CA TRP A 644 -39.25 -3.96 -12.18
C TRP A 644 -39.95 -4.84 -13.22
N ASN A 645 -39.92 -6.16 -13.03
CA ASN A 645 -40.57 -7.12 -13.90
C ASN A 645 -41.93 -7.62 -13.39
N ASP A 646 -42.45 -7.08 -12.28
CA ASP A 646 -43.81 -7.35 -11.79
C ASP A 646 -44.86 -6.69 -12.69
N THR A 647 -44.88 -7.17 -13.94
CA THR A 647 -45.69 -6.69 -15.06
C THR A 647 -46.77 -7.71 -15.43
N ALA A 648 -46.95 -8.73 -14.58
CA ALA A 648 -47.92 -9.79 -14.78
C ALA A 648 -49.35 -9.21 -14.69
N VAL A 649 -49.99 -9.07 -15.84
CA VAL A 649 -51.39 -8.67 -15.95
C VAL A 649 -52.18 -9.82 -16.58
N GLU A 650 -53.23 -10.27 -15.89
CA GLU A 650 -54.16 -11.25 -16.47
C GLU A 650 -54.87 -10.63 -17.67
N LEU A 651 -54.56 -11.17 -18.87
CA LEU A 651 -55.24 -10.80 -20.09
C LEU A 651 -56.36 -11.81 -20.39
N PRO A 652 -57.51 -11.36 -20.92
CA PRO A 652 -58.55 -12.28 -21.37
C PRO A 652 -58.00 -13.28 -22.39
N GLN A 653 -58.30 -14.57 -22.21
CA GLN A 653 -57.97 -15.61 -23.19
C GLN A 653 -58.92 -15.59 -24.40
N VAL A 654 -59.15 -14.41 -24.94
CA VAL A 654 -59.97 -14.18 -26.13
C VAL A 654 -59.07 -13.51 -27.17
N SER A 655 -59.13 -13.99 -28.41
CA SER A 655 -58.38 -13.36 -29.48
C SER A 655 -58.88 -11.92 -29.70
N VAL A 656 -58.04 -11.06 -30.27
CA VAL A 656 -58.45 -9.71 -30.69
C VAL A 656 -59.68 -9.79 -31.61
N LEU A 657 -59.76 -10.82 -32.46
CA LEU A 657 -60.93 -11.08 -33.29
C LEU A 657 -62.17 -11.43 -32.45
N GLY A 658 -62.07 -12.28 -31.43
CA GLY A 658 -63.19 -12.60 -30.55
C GLY A 658 -63.67 -11.39 -29.74
N LEU A 659 -62.75 -10.56 -29.26
CA LEU A 659 -63.09 -9.28 -28.59
C LEU A 659 -63.80 -8.32 -29.57
N PHE A 660 -63.38 -8.30 -30.84
CA PHE A 660 -64.03 -7.52 -31.88
C PHE A 660 -65.43 -8.06 -32.22
N GLU A 661 -65.60 -9.37 -32.36
CA GLU A 661 -66.91 -10.01 -32.58
C GLU A 661 -67.90 -9.72 -31.45
N GLU A 662 -67.46 -9.83 -30.19
CA GLU A 662 -68.27 -9.42 -29.04
C GLU A 662 -68.67 -7.94 -29.11
N ARG A 663 -67.77 -7.07 -29.57
CA ARG A 663 -68.05 -5.64 -29.72
C ARG A 663 -69.05 -5.36 -30.84
N VAL A 664 -68.98 -6.09 -31.95
CA VAL A 664 -69.95 -6.03 -33.05
C VAL A 664 -71.34 -6.43 -32.57
N VAL A 665 -71.46 -7.50 -31.75
CA VAL A 665 -72.75 -7.91 -31.17
C VAL A 665 -73.28 -6.88 -30.18
N ARG A 666 -72.44 -6.35 -29.30
CA ARG A 666 -72.86 -5.38 -28.27
C ARG A 666 -73.20 -4.00 -28.84
N SER A 667 -72.58 -3.58 -29.94
CA SER A 667 -72.74 -2.22 -30.48
C SER A 667 -72.58 -2.17 -32.02
N PRO A 668 -73.51 -2.78 -32.78
CA PRO A 668 -73.36 -2.97 -34.23
C PRO A 668 -73.40 -1.68 -35.05
N GLY A 669 -73.96 -0.59 -34.51
CA GLY A 669 -74.04 0.71 -35.20
C GLY A 669 -72.91 1.68 -34.85
N ALA A 670 -71.94 1.27 -34.03
CA ALA A 670 -70.81 2.12 -33.66
C ALA A 670 -69.80 2.20 -34.83
N VAL A 671 -69.24 3.38 -35.06
CA VAL A 671 -68.20 3.59 -36.07
C VAL A 671 -66.92 2.87 -35.62
N ALA A 672 -66.52 1.83 -36.36
CA ALA A 672 -65.33 1.04 -36.06
C ALA A 672 -64.08 1.52 -36.80
N VAL A 673 -64.25 2.16 -37.97
CA VAL A 673 -63.19 2.74 -38.81
C VAL A 673 -63.76 3.98 -39.49
N VAL A 674 -62.97 5.06 -39.56
CA VAL A 674 -63.31 6.32 -40.27
C VAL A 674 -62.38 6.49 -41.45
#